data_AF-A0A9W4WGW7-F1
#
_entry.id   AF-A0A9W4WGW7-F1
#
_cell.length_a   1.000
_cell.length_b   1.000
_cell.length_c   1.000
_cell.angle_alpha   90.00
_cell.angle_beta   90.00
_cell.angle_gamma   90.00
#
_symmetry.space_group_name_H-M   'P 1'
#
loop_
_entity.id
_entity.type
_entity.pdbx_description
1 polymer ?
#
loop_
_entity_poly.entity_id
_entity_poly.type
_entity_poly.pdbx_seq_one_letter_code
_entity_poly.pdbx_strand_id
1 'polypeptide(L)'
;MPPAQWEIKAEACRQILQKSLKPEWLLPPDQLPPASQLNVSNFIESCGQLTPRELQITASTAAELTSQMTEGKLTAVETVTAFLKRGHIAHQLVNFATEFMVEDALAAAEELDAHFKKTGKLVGPLHGVPISAKEHMSLKGRRVHSGYVAWADNVADEDALVIRLAKAAGAVFHVRTNEPQSVMHLDCSNPIYGTTVNPYNRNLTSGGSSGGEGASLGLRCAVMGIGTDIGGSVRVPAAFCGSYGIRTTAMRNPYKGVCIPGLGQESIRCVLSPLANSIADLDLFQKVIIDQEPWEEETQLVPLPWKRREPYKTGDFTIGVIWDDGMAHPHPPVTRALKHAVAKLKEAGIKVVDFEPYNHREGAEIIQTLYFPDAAATQRELLEKGGEPVAFLTEWAFAYSKPEPLSIRENWELNVRRDNFRDAYHKTMKDRGVDFILCPAYVGPPARLGEAQYWHYTTIWNILDQPSVIFPTGVHVDPAIDVVEENYKPRSAEDEREYKKYTPEDFKDAPIALQLAGKHFRDEDTIAASEMVSRIIQQSDLTKSSIDSISDSDSDQSLYHDAEGKTEDKNRLYHLRFRGRRLTASEKHASQGPSPPSPTPSCDELSLMSFGHREMPEIEHDLSHHYLNVLVTALLLPTVTEADLEDYGTQVMGMMMSCDSVKYAVLANSASNKFMLTKNCRYHNTALRYYLRAIESVNRSLLDLGSSHESPSDTLLTTVVYLYLYNFWGADTSLDARKHVDGAMSLLKLRYEDKSSPLSMSSTLHRLATESVLYQAFLLAARKPFAPNFHIDPQFMAQSESFLNNELINTLFSDSSLVLGLPLRLYRLITVIIDMLNSPEHPGAETVTRLLQEIKPWEEFVTTDRAETGSAPFSTPSERFQRDAITLFVLAASLLLDYITEYSISTPSTREGGLLGITGGTTSPFLQTTRWQVVRALSILRRPEAYETWTRCYLGAWPMLILGYSVTSQEDIDLVKLVLYQMRDRMGYGEIQRIIDDLRDVWSMRERATVDSQ
;
A
#
# COMPACT_ATOMS: atom_id res chain seq x y z
N MET A 1 -47.64 16.81 31.93
CA MET A 1 -48.05 15.53 31.32
C MET A 1 -46.91 14.55 31.53
N PRO A 2 -47.14 13.24 31.73
CA PRO A 2 -46.06 12.26 31.72
C PRO A 2 -45.34 12.28 30.37
N PRO A 3 -44.02 11.99 30.32
CA PRO A 3 -43.28 11.97 29.05
C PRO A 3 -43.86 10.92 28.10
N ALA A 4 -43.88 11.23 26.81
CA ALA A 4 -44.30 10.29 25.79
C ALA A 4 -43.35 9.07 25.74
N GLN A 5 -43.84 7.92 25.26
CA GLN A 5 -43.04 6.69 25.25
C GLN A 5 -41.73 6.84 24.45
N TRP A 6 -41.78 7.58 23.33
CA TRP A 6 -40.60 7.84 22.51
C TRP A 6 -39.55 8.68 23.26
N GLU A 7 -39.97 9.64 24.09
CA GLU A 7 -39.07 10.48 24.89
C GLU A 7 -38.30 9.65 25.91
N ILE A 8 -38.95 8.66 26.53
CA ILE A 8 -38.33 7.74 27.49
C ILE A 8 -37.23 6.90 26.82
N LYS A 9 -37.50 6.37 25.62
CA LYS A 9 -36.53 5.58 24.85
C LYS A 9 -35.35 6.44 24.37
N ALA A 10 -35.64 7.63 23.85
CA ALA A 10 -34.63 8.60 23.46
C ALA A 10 -33.73 8.98 24.64
N GLU A 11 -34.33 9.21 25.82
CA GLU A 11 -33.59 9.53 27.03
C GLU A 11 -32.67 8.40 27.50
N ALA A 12 -33.09 7.13 27.38
CA ALA A 12 -32.23 5.99 27.68
C ALA A 12 -30.95 5.99 26.82
N CYS A 13 -31.05 6.38 25.55
CA CYS A 13 -29.89 6.51 24.65
C CYS A 13 -29.01 7.70 25.04
N ARG A 14 -29.61 8.85 25.38
CA ARG A 14 -28.86 10.03 25.88
C ARG A 14 -28.14 9.76 27.19
N GLN A 15 -28.69 8.94 28.07
CA GLN A 15 -28.03 8.54 29.31
C GLN A 15 -26.76 7.72 29.05
N ILE A 16 -26.69 6.93 27.98
CA ILE A 16 -25.46 6.21 27.59
C ILE A 16 -24.38 7.23 27.23
N LEU A 17 -24.71 8.19 26.36
CA LEU A 17 -23.82 9.30 26.01
C LEU A 17 -23.33 10.05 27.25
N GLN A 18 -24.24 10.50 28.11
CA GLN A 18 -23.90 11.24 29.33
C GLN A 18 -22.96 10.45 30.25
N LYS A 19 -23.19 9.14 30.43
CA LYS A 19 -22.35 8.28 31.26
C LYS A 19 -20.97 8.01 30.65
N SER A 20 -20.87 8.06 29.31
CA SER A 20 -19.59 7.87 28.62
C SER A 20 -18.66 9.09 28.67
N LEU A 21 -19.19 10.28 28.98
CA LEU A 21 -18.40 11.51 29.11
C LEU A 21 -17.59 11.52 30.42
N LYS A 22 -16.29 11.79 30.31
CA LYS A 22 -15.39 11.99 31.45
C LYS A 22 -15.36 13.46 31.90
N PRO A 23 -15.85 13.80 33.11
CA PRO A 23 -15.88 15.19 33.58
C PRO A 23 -14.53 15.91 33.56
N GLU A 24 -13.43 15.19 33.78
CA GLU A 24 -12.06 15.71 33.77
C GLU A 24 -11.56 16.14 32.37
N TRP A 25 -12.24 15.72 31.29
CA TRP A 25 -11.90 16.08 29.92
C TRP A 25 -12.83 17.15 29.33
N LEU A 26 -13.90 17.51 30.06
CA LEU A 26 -14.84 18.54 29.64
C LEU A 26 -14.35 19.93 30.06
N LEU A 27 -14.64 20.92 29.22
CA LEU A 27 -14.51 22.31 29.58
C LEU A 27 -15.62 22.72 30.55
N PRO A 28 -15.31 23.49 31.61
CA PRO A 28 -16.30 24.17 32.42
C PRO A 28 -17.23 25.07 31.58
N PRO A 29 -18.51 25.24 31.95
CA PRO A 29 -19.46 26.04 31.17
C PRO A 29 -19.03 27.49 30.92
N ASP A 30 -18.26 28.10 31.83
CA ASP A 30 -17.72 29.46 31.72
C ASP A 30 -16.51 29.57 30.78
N GLN A 31 -15.92 28.45 30.37
CA GLN A 31 -14.82 28.37 29.40
C GLN A 31 -15.29 27.99 27.99
N LEU A 32 -16.56 27.64 27.81
CA LEU A 32 -17.13 27.36 26.49
C LEU A 32 -17.25 28.65 25.67
N PRO A 33 -17.13 28.58 24.33
CA PRO A 33 -17.26 29.75 23.49
C PRO A 33 -18.70 30.28 23.56
N PRO A 34 -18.91 31.61 23.70
CA PRO A 34 -20.24 32.19 23.79
C PRO A 34 -21.04 31.88 22.52
N ALA A 35 -22.36 31.84 22.60
CA ALA A 35 -23.23 31.53 21.45
C ALA A 35 -23.00 32.43 20.22
N SER A 36 -22.48 33.65 20.41
CA SER A 36 -22.12 34.59 19.34
C SER A 36 -20.88 34.18 18.53
N GLN A 37 -20.00 33.33 19.07
CA GLN A 37 -18.85 32.81 18.34
C GLN A 37 -19.30 31.65 17.45
N LEU A 38 -19.63 31.92 16.20
CA LEU A 38 -20.16 30.91 15.29
C LEU A 38 -19.08 29.92 14.83
N ASN A 39 -17.88 30.40 14.53
CA ASN A 39 -16.75 29.58 14.10
C ASN A 39 -15.96 29.06 15.31
N VAL A 40 -15.93 27.73 15.45
CA VAL A 40 -15.23 26.99 16.51
C VAL A 40 -14.21 25.99 15.95
N SER A 41 -13.92 26.04 14.65
CA SER A 41 -13.03 25.11 13.94
C SER A 41 -11.60 25.05 14.52
N ASN A 42 -11.11 26.16 15.07
CA ASN A 42 -9.79 26.27 15.71
C ASN A 42 -9.88 26.50 17.23
N PHE A 43 -11.05 26.28 17.83
CA PHE A 43 -11.26 26.62 19.25
C PHE A 43 -10.46 25.70 20.18
N ILE A 44 -10.41 24.40 19.87
CA ILE A 44 -9.77 23.38 20.71
C ILE A 44 -8.27 23.66 20.89
N GLU A 45 -7.61 24.16 19.85
CA GLU A 45 -6.19 24.54 19.84
C GLU A 45 -5.91 25.69 20.80
N SER A 46 -6.89 26.56 21.05
CA SER A 46 -6.73 27.78 21.85
C SER A 46 -7.33 27.71 23.26
N CYS A 47 -8.17 26.70 23.54
CA CYS A 47 -8.91 26.60 24.81
C CYS A 47 -8.03 26.21 26.02
N GLY A 48 -6.80 25.73 25.78
CA GLY A 48 -5.83 25.39 26.82
C GLY A 48 -6.07 24.05 27.55
N GLN A 49 -7.10 23.29 27.17
CA GLN A 49 -7.42 22.00 27.79
C GLN A 49 -6.52 20.84 27.33
N LEU A 50 -6.01 20.90 26.10
CA LEU A 50 -5.06 19.92 25.57
C LEU A 50 -3.63 20.43 25.69
N THR A 51 -2.72 19.54 26.07
CA THR A 51 -1.28 19.84 26.07
C THR A 51 -0.76 20.00 24.64
N PRO A 52 0.38 20.70 24.42
CA PRO A 52 1.01 20.79 23.10
C PRO A 52 1.30 19.42 22.48
N ARG A 53 1.64 18.42 23.31
CA ARG A 53 1.87 17.04 22.88
C ARG A 53 0.59 16.38 22.37
N GLU A 54 -0.52 16.53 23.09
CA GLU A 54 -1.82 15.99 22.66
C GLU A 54 -2.34 16.66 21.38
N LEU A 55 -2.13 17.97 21.23
CA LEU A 55 -2.42 18.70 19.99
C LEU A 55 -1.60 18.17 18.81
N GLN A 56 -0.31 17.90 19.01
CA GLN A 56 0.55 17.31 17.99
C GLN A 56 0.09 15.90 17.60
N ILE A 57 -0.21 15.04 18.57
CA ILE A 57 -0.72 13.68 18.34
C ILE A 57 -2.00 13.73 17.51
N THR A 58 -2.95 14.55 17.92
CA THR A 58 -4.27 14.63 17.28
C THR A 58 -4.26 15.39 15.95
N ALA A 59 -3.13 16.01 15.57
CA ALA A 59 -2.91 16.59 14.26
C ALA A 59 -2.22 15.63 13.27
N SER A 60 -1.71 14.49 13.74
CA SER A 60 -0.94 13.53 12.96
C SER A 60 -1.84 12.61 12.10
N THR A 61 -1.32 12.19 10.95
CA THR A 61 -1.90 11.15 10.07
C THR A 61 -1.74 9.75 10.65
N ALA A 62 -2.45 8.76 10.11
CA ALA A 62 -2.34 7.37 10.56
C ALA A 62 -0.90 6.83 10.41
N ALA A 63 -0.25 7.16 9.29
CA ALA A 63 1.12 6.75 9.01
C ALA A 63 2.14 7.36 10.00
N GLU A 64 1.97 8.64 10.37
CA GLU A 64 2.84 9.31 11.34
C GLU A 64 2.69 8.73 12.74
N LEU A 65 1.44 8.44 13.16
CA LEU A 65 1.17 7.83 14.47
C LEU A 65 1.80 6.44 14.57
N THR A 66 1.54 5.58 13.57
CA THR A 66 2.08 4.21 13.54
C THR A 66 3.60 4.17 13.42
N SER A 67 4.21 5.11 12.68
CA SER A 67 5.68 5.27 12.63
C SER A 67 6.24 5.64 14.01
N GLN A 68 5.64 6.60 14.71
CA GLN A 68 6.08 6.99 16.05
C GLN A 68 5.93 5.87 17.08
N MET A 69 4.86 5.05 16.97
CA MET A 69 4.70 3.86 17.80
C MET A 69 5.74 2.79 17.49
N THR A 70 6.03 2.55 16.21
CA THR A 70 7.09 1.61 15.79
C THR A 70 8.46 2.03 16.34
N GLU A 71 8.73 3.33 16.42
CA GLU A 71 9.95 3.89 16.99
C GLU A 71 9.97 3.92 18.53
N GLY A 72 8.87 3.52 19.19
CA GLY A 72 8.72 3.57 20.65
C GLY A 72 8.63 4.99 21.23
N LYS A 73 8.36 6.00 20.39
CA LYS A 73 8.22 7.42 20.78
C LYS A 73 6.81 7.79 21.25
N LEU A 74 5.84 6.94 20.95
CA LEU A 74 4.43 7.14 21.22
C LEU A 74 3.83 5.77 21.57
N THR A 75 2.84 5.74 22.45
CA THR A 75 2.09 4.51 22.74
C THR A 75 0.67 4.61 22.21
N ALA A 76 0.01 3.47 21.99
CA ALA A 76 -1.40 3.43 21.62
C ALA A 76 -2.27 4.08 22.71
N VAL A 77 -1.98 3.85 23.99
CA VAL A 77 -2.72 4.47 25.10
C VAL A 77 -2.58 6.00 25.10
N GLU A 78 -1.37 6.54 24.92
CA GLU A 78 -1.15 7.99 24.82
C GLU A 78 -1.94 8.58 23.65
N THR A 79 -1.92 7.89 22.51
CA THR A 79 -2.62 8.30 21.29
C THR A 79 -4.14 8.33 21.48
N VAL A 80 -4.73 7.21 21.89
CA VAL A 80 -6.18 7.09 22.08
C VAL A 80 -6.69 8.06 23.14
N THR A 81 -5.91 8.26 24.22
CA THR A 81 -6.26 9.24 25.27
C THR A 81 -6.33 10.67 24.71
N ALA A 82 -5.37 11.08 23.86
CA ALA A 82 -5.36 12.41 23.27
C ALA A 82 -6.60 12.66 22.39
N PHE A 83 -6.96 11.68 21.55
CA PHE A 83 -8.15 11.77 20.70
C PHE A 83 -9.46 11.74 21.51
N LEU A 84 -9.55 10.89 22.54
CA LEU A 84 -10.70 10.88 23.47
C LEU A 84 -10.91 12.26 24.11
N LYS A 85 -9.85 12.87 24.66
CA LYS A 85 -9.93 14.23 25.25
C LYS A 85 -10.42 15.26 24.24
N ARG A 86 -9.84 15.28 23.03
CA ARG A 86 -10.28 16.17 21.96
C ARG A 86 -11.75 15.96 21.61
N GLY A 87 -12.18 14.70 21.47
CA GLY A 87 -13.56 14.35 21.18
C GLY A 87 -14.55 14.82 22.25
N HIS A 88 -14.19 14.75 23.52
CA HIS A 88 -15.05 15.24 24.62
C HIS A 88 -15.29 16.74 24.53
N ILE A 89 -14.23 17.52 24.28
CA ILE A 89 -14.32 18.98 24.09
C ILE A 89 -15.17 19.28 22.86
N ALA A 90 -14.87 18.65 21.73
CA ALA A 90 -15.59 18.84 20.47
C ALA A 90 -17.08 18.53 20.62
N HIS A 91 -17.45 17.49 21.37
CA HIS A 91 -18.85 17.16 21.60
C HIS A 91 -19.62 18.30 22.27
N GLN A 92 -19.00 19.04 23.21
CA GLN A 92 -19.62 20.23 23.82
C GLN A 92 -19.82 21.38 22.81
N LEU A 93 -19.03 21.43 21.73
CA LEU A 93 -19.08 22.47 20.71
C LEU A 93 -20.12 22.19 19.63
N VAL A 94 -20.23 20.93 19.19
CA VAL A 94 -20.97 20.57 17.96
C VAL A 94 -21.93 19.39 18.10
N ASN A 95 -22.00 18.71 19.25
CA ASN A 95 -22.92 17.58 19.50
C ASN A 95 -22.84 16.45 18.45
N PHE A 96 -21.63 15.95 18.18
CA PHE A 96 -21.40 15.00 17.07
C PHE A 96 -21.46 13.51 17.46
N ALA A 97 -21.51 13.17 18.75
CA ALA A 97 -21.30 11.82 19.26
C ALA A 97 -22.60 11.22 19.81
N THR A 98 -22.78 9.91 19.66
CA THR A 98 -23.86 9.13 20.28
C THR A 98 -23.39 8.41 21.53
N GLU A 99 -22.10 8.07 21.61
CA GLU A 99 -21.42 7.52 22.79
C GLU A 99 -19.90 7.55 22.61
N PHE A 100 -19.16 7.65 23.71
CA PHE A 100 -17.72 7.42 23.78
C PHE A 100 -17.42 6.02 24.33
N MET A 101 -16.42 5.35 23.77
CA MET A 101 -16.05 3.98 24.12
C MET A 101 -14.80 3.97 24.99
N VAL A 102 -14.77 4.83 26.03
CA VAL A 102 -13.55 5.18 26.77
C VAL A 102 -12.84 3.94 27.33
N GLU A 103 -13.57 3.12 28.08
CA GLU A 103 -13.01 1.94 28.74
C GLU A 103 -12.52 0.91 27.73
N ASP A 104 -13.34 0.58 26.73
CA ASP A 104 -13.00 -0.41 25.70
C ASP A 104 -11.83 0.06 24.82
N ALA A 105 -11.79 1.35 24.46
CA ALA A 105 -10.76 1.93 23.63
C ALA A 105 -9.41 1.96 24.34
N LEU A 106 -9.38 2.33 25.63
CA LEU A 106 -8.16 2.30 26.43
C LEU A 106 -7.69 0.86 26.69
N ALA A 107 -8.59 -0.07 26.97
CA ALA A 107 -8.25 -1.49 27.12
C ALA A 107 -7.64 -2.07 25.83
N ALA A 108 -8.24 -1.80 24.67
CA ALA A 108 -7.69 -2.21 23.37
C ALA A 108 -6.31 -1.58 23.11
N ALA A 109 -6.13 -0.30 23.46
CA ALA A 109 -4.85 0.38 23.35
C ALA A 109 -3.78 -0.24 24.27
N GLU A 110 -4.12 -0.60 25.50
CA GLU A 110 -3.23 -1.29 26.43
C GLU A 110 -2.81 -2.67 25.91
N GLU A 111 -3.72 -3.43 25.31
CA GLU A 111 -3.42 -4.71 24.66
C GLU A 111 -2.46 -4.56 23.49
N LEU A 112 -2.63 -3.51 22.68
CA LEU A 112 -1.75 -3.18 21.56
C LEU A 112 -0.35 -2.80 22.05
N ASP A 113 -0.24 -1.95 23.07
CA ASP A 113 1.02 -1.58 23.70
C ASP A 113 1.72 -2.79 24.33
N ALA A 114 0.98 -3.67 25.00
CA ALA A 114 1.49 -4.92 25.58
C ALA A 114 1.98 -5.88 24.48
N HIS A 115 1.25 -5.98 23.37
CA HIS A 115 1.68 -6.75 22.20
C HIS A 115 3.00 -6.22 21.66
N PHE A 116 3.08 -4.92 21.36
CA PHE A 116 4.29 -4.30 20.82
C PHE A 116 5.49 -4.47 21.76
N LYS A 117 5.29 -4.26 23.07
CA LYS A 117 6.33 -4.47 24.09
C LYS A 117 6.82 -5.92 24.13
N LYS A 118 5.93 -6.89 23.91
CA LYS A 118 6.25 -8.32 23.94
C LYS A 118 6.94 -8.80 22.66
N THR A 119 6.52 -8.32 21.49
CA THR A 119 6.91 -8.87 20.18
C THR A 119 7.88 -7.99 19.41
N GLY A 120 7.97 -6.70 19.74
CA GLY A 120 8.68 -5.69 18.96
C GLY A 120 8.02 -5.40 17.60
N LYS A 121 6.78 -5.84 17.38
CA LYS A 121 6.04 -5.70 16.12
C LYS A 121 4.68 -5.08 16.36
N LEU A 122 4.22 -4.25 15.43
CA LEU A 122 2.84 -3.78 15.41
C LEU A 122 1.90 -4.91 14.98
N VAL A 123 0.65 -4.86 15.45
CA VAL A 123 -0.42 -5.79 15.03
C VAL A 123 -0.77 -5.60 13.55
N GLY A 124 -0.73 -4.37 13.06
CA GLY A 124 -1.06 -4.06 11.68
C GLY A 124 -0.86 -2.58 11.35
N PRO A 125 -1.21 -2.17 10.12
CA PRO A 125 -0.99 -0.82 9.61
C PRO A 125 -1.85 0.26 10.29
N LEU A 126 -2.82 -0.13 11.11
CA LEU A 126 -3.66 0.79 11.90
C LEU A 126 -3.42 0.64 13.41
N HIS A 127 -2.33 0.01 13.84
CA HIS A 127 -2.02 -0.21 15.26
C HIS A 127 -2.13 1.08 16.07
N GLY A 128 -3.09 1.10 17.02
CA GLY A 128 -3.31 2.23 17.93
C GLY A 128 -3.96 3.46 17.28
N VAL A 129 -4.37 3.39 16.00
CA VAL A 129 -4.97 4.50 15.27
C VAL A 129 -6.43 4.69 15.69
N PRO A 130 -6.83 5.86 16.21
CA PRO A 130 -8.21 6.12 16.62
C PRO A 130 -9.15 6.35 15.44
N ILE A 131 -10.21 5.56 15.36
CA ILE A 131 -11.24 5.62 14.32
C ILE A 131 -12.62 5.90 14.94
N SER A 132 -13.45 6.66 14.24
CA SER A 132 -14.88 6.85 14.54
C SER A 132 -15.78 6.06 13.59
N ALA A 133 -16.96 5.68 14.06
CA ALA A 133 -17.96 4.97 13.26
C ALA A 133 -19.34 5.60 13.40
N LYS A 134 -20.02 5.77 12.27
CA LYS A 134 -21.42 6.19 12.23
C LYS A 134 -22.34 5.18 12.92
N GLU A 135 -23.40 5.69 13.55
CA GLU A 135 -24.28 4.94 14.46
C GLU A 135 -24.83 3.64 13.86
N HIS A 136 -25.41 3.68 12.67
CA HIS A 136 -26.08 2.50 12.10
C HIS A 136 -25.15 1.37 11.61
N MET A 137 -23.86 1.42 11.92
CA MET A 137 -22.93 0.30 11.75
C MET A 137 -22.88 -0.52 13.04
N SER A 138 -23.18 -1.81 12.94
CA SER A 138 -23.19 -2.70 14.09
C SER A 138 -21.84 -2.74 14.81
N LEU A 139 -21.87 -2.46 16.11
CA LEU A 139 -20.76 -2.64 17.05
C LEU A 139 -21.26 -3.55 18.16
N LYS A 140 -20.59 -4.69 18.36
CA LYS A 140 -21.04 -5.73 19.28
C LYS A 140 -21.31 -5.17 20.68
N GLY A 141 -22.49 -5.49 21.22
CA GLY A 141 -22.93 -5.08 22.55
C GLY A 141 -23.42 -3.63 22.64
N ARG A 142 -23.47 -2.89 21.52
CA ARG A 142 -23.89 -1.49 21.48
C ARG A 142 -25.23 -1.33 20.75
N ARG A 143 -25.94 -0.26 21.08
CA ARG A 143 -27.23 0.05 20.45
C ARG A 143 -27.03 0.41 18.97
N VAL A 144 -27.96 0.01 18.12
CA VAL A 144 -27.95 0.35 16.69
C VAL A 144 -29.37 0.66 16.24
N HIS A 145 -29.68 1.95 16.06
CA HIS A 145 -31.06 2.41 15.91
C HIS A 145 -31.34 3.22 14.65
N SER A 146 -30.32 3.67 13.94
CA SER A 146 -30.44 4.28 12.60
C SER A 146 -31.28 5.55 12.58
N GLY A 147 -31.21 6.33 13.67
CA GLY A 147 -32.09 7.48 13.93
C GLY A 147 -33.58 7.18 14.17
N TYR A 148 -34.00 5.92 14.36
CA TYR A 148 -35.39 5.53 14.68
C TYR A 148 -35.57 5.18 16.16
N VAL A 149 -36.56 5.77 16.82
CA VAL A 149 -36.84 5.46 18.24
C VAL A 149 -37.38 4.04 18.42
N ALA A 150 -38.03 3.49 17.41
CA ALA A 150 -38.49 2.09 17.40
C ALA A 150 -37.35 1.09 17.62
N TRP A 151 -36.14 1.42 17.17
CA TRP A 151 -34.95 0.59 17.31
C TRP A 151 -34.01 1.04 18.42
N ALA A 152 -34.42 1.99 19.27
CA ALA A 152 -33.59 2.47 20.37
C ALA A 152 -33.04 1.32 21.24
N ASP A 153 -33.81 0.24 21.44
CA ASP A 153 -33.45 -0.93 22.26
C ASP A 153 -32.74 -2.06 21.49
N ASN A 154 -32.51 -1.89 20.19
CA ASN A 154 -31.81 -2.86 19.36
C ASN A 154 -30.31 -2.83 19.69
N VAL A 155 -29.73 -3.98 20.02
CA VAL A 155 -28.32 -4.13 20.39
C VAL A 155 -27.68 -5.10 19.41
N ALA A 156 -26.54 -4.73 18.82
CA ALA A 156 -25.85 -5.57 17.86
C ALA A 156 -25.14 -6.76 18.53
N ASP A 157 -25.31 -7.95 17.97
CA ASP A 157 -24.65 -9.18 18.46
C ASP A 157 -23.21 -9.34 17.94
N GLU A 158 -22.91 -8.71 16.82
CA GLU A 158 -21.61 -8.77 16.14
C GLU A 158 -21.18 -7.39 15.61
N ASP A 159 -19.87 -7.23 15.43
CA ASP A 159 -19.31 -6.09 14.74
C ASP A 159 -19.56 -6.22 13.23
N ALA A 160 -19.88 -5.10 12.58
CA ALA A 160 -19.91 -5.01 11.12
C ALA A 160 -18.56 -5.46 10.53
N LEU A 161 -18.60 -6.08 9.34
CA LEU A 161 -17.40 -6.68 8.74
C LEU A 161 -16.27 -5.65 8.57
N VAL A 162 -16.59 -4.44 8.09
CA VAL A 162 -15.60 -3.35 7.96
C VAL A 162 -14.94 -2.98 9.30
N ILE A 163 -15.70 -3.01 10.40
CA ILE A 163 -15.21 -2.69 11.74
C ILE A 163 -14.29 -3.79 12.24
N ARG A 164 -14.65 -5.07 12.03
CA ARG A 164 -13.78 -6.20 12.40
C ARG A 164 -12.45 -6.16 11.65
N LEU A 165 -12.48 -5.87 10.35
CA LEU A 165 -11.27 -5.78 9.52
C LEU A 165 -10.38 -4.59 9.95
N ALA A 166 -10.97 -3.45 10.28
CA ALA A 166 -10.23 -2.32 10.84
C ALA A 166 -9.60 -2.66 12.21
N LYS A 167 -10.36 -3.29 13.12
CA LYS A 167 -9.83 -3.76 14.42
C LYS A 167 -8.72 -4.80 14.24
N ALA A 168 -8.86 -5.73 13.30
CA ALA A 168 -7.83 -6.74 12.98
C ALA A 168 -6.53 -6.10 12.49
N ALA A 169 -6.61 -4.97 11.78
CA ALA A 169 -5.46 -4.16 11.39
C ALA A 169 -4.88 -3.31 12.54
N GLY A 170 -5.45 -3.38 13.75
CA GLY A 170 -4.99 -2.71 14.96
C GLY A 170 -5.70 -1.38 15.28
N ALA A 171 -6.75 -1.00 14.55
CA ALA A 171 -7.47 0.25 14.79
C ALA A 171 -8.26 0.22 16.11
N VAL A 172 -8.39 1.39 16.75
CA VAL A 172 -9.13 1.56 18.01
C VAL A 172 -10.36 2.42 17.77
N PHE A 173 -11.55 1.81 17.89
CA PHE A 173 -12.81 2.54 17.84
C PHE A 173 -13.10 3.20 19.19
N HIS A 174 -13.18 4.52 19.22
CA HIS A 174 -13.25 5.29 20.47
C HIS A 174 -14.49 6.18 20.61
N VAL A 175 -15.18 6.47 19.49
CA VAL A 175 -16.43 7.24 19.49
C VAL A 175 -17.38 6.74 18.40
N ARG A 176 -18.68 6.72 18.70
CA ARG A 176 -19.75 6.55 17.70
C ARG A 176 -20.40 7.89 17.41
N THR A 177 -20.71 8.14 16.15
CA THR A 177 -21.13 9.47 15.69
C THR A 177 -22.58 9.55 15.28
N ASN A 178 -23.15 10.75 15.45
CA ASN A 178 -24.54 11.06 15.24
C ASN A 178 -24.90 11.15 13.75
N GLU A 179 -26.21 11.05 13.48
CA GLU A 179 -26.78 10.99 12.13
C GLU A 179 -28.23 11.52 12.14
N PRO A 180 -28.83 11.87 10.98
CA PRO A 180 -30.21 12.33 10.94
C PRO A 180 -31.23 11.21 11.17
N GLN A 181 -32.45 11.59 11.56
CA GLN A 181 -33.60 10.68 11.56
C GLN A 181 -33.73 10.03 10.17
N SER A 182 -33.96 8.72 10.13
CA SER A 182 -34.07 7.90 8.91
C SER A 182 -32.81 7.78 8.04
N VAL A 183 -31.67 8.37 8.44
CA VAL A 183 -30.41 8.42 7.68
C VAL A 183 -30.50 9.00 6.25
N MET A 184 -31.64 9.57 5.86
CA MET A 184 -31.93 10.02 4.49
C MET A 184 -31.91 11.54 4.32
N HIS A 185 -31.09 12.28 5.08
CA HIS A 185 -30.90 13.73 4.92
C HIS A 185 -29.43 14.09 4.68
N LEU A 186 -29.20 15.19 3.96
CA LEU A 186 -27.91 15.90 3.92
C LEU A 186 -27.77 16.89 5.10
N ASP A 187 -28.36 16.53 6.25
CA ASP A 187 -28.33 17.22 7.53
C ASP A 187 -28.11 16.18 8.65
N CYS A 188 -27.94 16.60 9.90
CA CYS A 188 -27.63 15.71 11.02
C CYS A 188 -28.43 16.09 12.27
N SER A 189 -29.72 15.77 12.25
CA SER A 189 -30.63 15.98 13.37
C SER A 189 -31.62 14.83 13.53
N ASN A 190 -31.81 14.36 14.76
CA ASN A 190 -32.77 13.33 15.10
C ASN A 190 -33.35 13.58 16.52
N PRO A 191 -34.52 13.02 16.85
CA PRO A 191 -35.16 13.24 18.15
C PRO A 191 -34.45 12.57 19.35
N ILE A 192 -33.47 11.70 19.11
CA ILE A 192 -32.71 11.01 20.15
C ILE A 192 -31.59 11.91 20.68
N TYR A 193 -30.67 12.35 19.81
CA TYR A 193 -29.47 13.09 20.18
C TYR A 193 -29.53 14.59 19.83
N GLY A 194 -30.57 15.04 19.12
CA GLY A 194 -30.67 16.41 18.63
C GLY A 194 -29.77 16.66 17.42
N THR A 195 -29.37 17.92 17.25
CA THR A 195 -28.69 18.41 16.05
C THR A 195 -27.19 18.46 16.23
N THR A 196 -26.45 17.97 15.23
CA THR A 196 -25.01 18.17 15.08
C THR A 196 -24.75 19.35 14.15
N VAL A 197 -24.06 20.37 14.66
CA VAL A 197 -23.82 21.63 13.94
C VAL A 197 -22.43 21.67 13.31
N ASN A 198 -22.21 22.59 12.37
CA ASN A 198 -20.95 22.73 11.64
C ASN A 198 -19.86 23.41 12.51
N PRO A 199 -18.59 22.95 12.46
CA PRO A 199 -17.50 23.57 13.21
C PRO A 199 -17.11 24.98 12.71
N TYR A 200 -17.31 25.30 11.43
CA TYR A 200 -17.02 26.62 10.86
C TYR A 200 -18.12 27.64 11.14
N ASN A 201 -19.36 27.18 11.38
CA ASN A 201 -20.48 28.02 11.75
C ASN A 201 -21.58 27.20 12.44
N ARG A 202 -21.75 27.38 13.76
CA ARG A 202 -22.71 26.61 14.57
C ARG A 202 -24.19 26.84 14.22
N ASN A 203 -24.52 27.75 13.31
CA ASN A 203 -25.87 27.91 12.76
C ASN A 203 -26.11 27.13 11.45
N LEU A 204 -25.07 26.47 10.92
CA LEU A 204 -25.12 25.67 9.70
C LEU A 204 -25.08 24.19 10.03
N THR A 205 -25.54 23.35 9.10
CA THR A 205 -25.47 21.91 9.23
C THR A 205 -24.05 21.39 9.02
N SER A 206 -23.70 20.33 9.75
CA SER A 206 -22.51 19.51 9.51
C SER A 206 -22.63 18.65 8.23
N GLY A 207 -23.76 18.74 7.53
CA GLY A 207 -24.08 17.89 6.39
C GLY A 207 -24.68 16.57 6.88
N GLY A 208 -24.95 15.66 5.95
CA GLY A 208 -25.50 14.36 6.31
C GLY A 208 -25.46 13.36 5.17
N SER A 209 -25.78 12.10 5.43
CA SER A 209 -26.24 11.61 6.74
C SER A 209 -25.11 11.30 7.73
N SER A 210 -23.84 11.31 7.30
CA SER A 210 -22.68 11.11 8.20
C SER A 210 -22.21 12.43 8.83
N GLY A 211 -23.13 13.27 9.29
CA GLY A 211 -22.81 14.61 9.80
C GLY A 211 -21.98 14.59 11.09
N GLY A 212 -22.23 13.60 11.96
CA GLY A 212 -21.38 13.35 13.12
C GLY A 212 -19.93 13.04 12.75
N GLU A 213 -19.71 12.20 11.72
CA GLU A 213 -18.37 11.96 11.17
C GLU A 213 -17.78 13.25 10.59
N GLY A 214 -18.54 13.99 9.78
CA GLY A 214 -18.08 15.27 9.22
C GLY A 214 -17.58 16.24 10.31
N ALA A 215 -18.38 16.45 11.35
CA ALA A 215 -18.03 17.32 12.48
C ALA A 215 -16.84 16.77 13.30
N SER A 216 -16.79 15.45 13.52
CA SER A 216 -15.66 14.76 14.16
C SER A 216 -14.34 15.05 13.43
N LEU A 217 -14.30 14.80 12.12
CA LEU A 217 -13.10 14.98 11.30
C LEU A 217 -12.76 16.47 11.12
N GLY A 218 -13.77 17.34 11.01
CA GLY A 218 -13.58 18.79 10.95
C GLY A 218 -12.91 19.37 12.21
N LEU A 219 -13.04 18.70 13.35
CA LEU A 219 -12.37 19.03 14.62
C LEU A 219 -11.25 18.04 14.99
N ARG A 220 -10.84 17.16 14.06
CA ARG A 220 -9.76 16.16 14.22
C ARG A 220 -9.95 15.23 15.43
N CYS A 221 -11.19 14.86 15.71
CA CYS A 221 -11.54 13.98 16.83
C CYS A 221 -11.24 12.51 16.55
N ALA A 222 -11.02 12.15 15.28
CA ALA A 222 -10.53 10.85 14.84
C ALA A 222 -9.54 11.06 13.70
N VAL A 223 -8.70 10.07 13.43
CA VAL A 223 -7.82 10.08 12.24
C VAL A 223 -8.63 9.80 10.98
N MET A 224 -9.55 8.83 11.08
CA MET A 224 -10.48 8.44 10.05
C MET A 224 -11.85 8.15 10.67
N GLY A 225 -12.89 8.38 9.88
CA GLY A 225 -14.27 8.06 10.19
C GLY A 225 -14.86 7.12 9.15
N ILE A 226 -15.71 6.19 9.54
CA ILE A 226 -16.43 5.32 8.60
C ILE A 226 -17.86 5.84 8.47
N GLY A 227 -18.25 6.22 7.25
CA GLY A 227 -19.61 6.67 6.92
C GLY A 227 -20.25 5.81 5.83
N THR A 228 -21.52 6.10 5.53
CA THR A 228 -22.26 5.50 4.40
C THR A 228 -22.63 6.54 3.37
N ASP A 229 -22.68 6.16 2.08
CA ASP A 229 -23.07 7.04 0.97
C ASP A 229 -24.01 6.34 -0.02
N ILE A 230 -25.30 6.68 0.04
CA ILE A 230 -26.31 6.30 -0.96
C ILE A 230 -26.75 7.48 -1.84
N GLY A 231 -26.50 8.73 -1.39
CA GLY A 231 -26.83 9.95 -2.13
C GLY A 231 -25.89 11.15 -1.92
N GLY A 232 -24.74 10.97 -1.28
CA GLY A 232 -23.84 12.05 -0.85
C GLY A 232 -23.45 11.99 0.62
N SER A 233 -23.89 10.96 1.34
CA SER A 233 -23.82 10.93 2.80
C SER A 233 -22.42 10.81 3.42
N VAL A 234 -21.37 10.51 2.64
CA VAL A 234 -19.96 10.69 3.04
C VAL A 234 -19.44 12.03 2.52
N ARG A 235 -19.80 12.36 1.28
CA ARG A 235 -19.24 13.49 0.55
C ARG A 235 -19.70 14.87 1.06
N VAL A 236 -20.98 15.03 1.38
CA VAL A 236 -21.52 16.31 1.85
C VAL A 236 -21.02 16.67 3.26
N PRO A 237 -20.99 15.76 4.24
CA PRO A 237 -20.33 16.04 5.51
C PRO A 237 -18.85 16.40 5.38
N ALA A 238 -18.12 15.69 4.50
CA ALA A 238 -16.73 16.03 4.23
C ALA A 238 -16.59 17.45 3.65
N ALA A 239 -17.43 17.78 2.67
CA ALA A 239 -17.44 19.10 2.05
C ALA A 239 -17.78 20.20 3.04
N PHE A 240 -18.80 19.99 3.87
CA PHE A 240 -19.30 21.01 4.78
C PHE A 240 -18.37 21.26 5.95
N CYS A 241 -17.69 20.22 6.44
CA CYS A 241 -16.82 20.30 7.61
C CYS A 241 -15.32 20.40 7.24
N GLY A 242 -15.00 20.66 5.97
CA GLY A 242 -13.63 20.92 5.52
C GLY A 242 -12.69 19.71 5.63
N SER A 243 -13.22 18.50 5.45
CA SER A 243 -12.46 17.25 5.46
C SER A 243 -12.47 16.55 4.09
N TYR A 244 -11.78 15.44 3.99
CA TYR A 244 -11.72 14.62 2.79
C TYR A 244 -12.67 13.43 2.95
N GLY A 245 -13.28 13.00 1.85
CA GLY A 245 -14.13 11.82 1.86
C GLY A 245 -14.23 11.21 0.47
N ILE A 246 -14.32 9.89 0.41
CA ILE A 246 -14.53 9.18 -0.86
C ILE A 246 -15.85 8.44 -0.82
N ARG A 247 -16.59 8.51 -1.92
CA ARG A 247 -17.58 7.48 -2.25
C ARG A 247 -16.88 6.50 -3.19
N THR A 248 -16.77 5.25 -2.79
CA THR A 248 -16.21 4.18 -3.63
C THR A 248 -17.26 3.66 -4.62
N THR A 249 -16.81 2.89 -5.60
CA THR A 249 -17.69 2.03 -6.41
C THR A 249 -18.44 1.06 -5.49
N ALA A 250 -19.73 0.82 -5.74
CA ALA A 250 -20.48 -0.15 -4.96
C ALA A 250 -19.86 -1.55 -5.06
N MET A 251 -20.05 -2.34 -3.99
CA MET A 251 -19.45 -3.68 -3.84
C MET A 251 -17.91 -3.71 -3.76
N ARG A 252 -17.25 -2.55 -3.59
CA ARG A 252 -15.80 -2.51 -3.31
C ARG A 252 -15.53 -2.80 -1.84
N ASN A 253 -16.20 -2.09 -0.94
CA ASN A 253 -16.06 -2.28 0.51
C ASN A 253 -17.20 -3.16 1.06
N PRO A 254 -16.94 -3.96 2.12
CA PRO A 254 -17.97 -4.76 2.79
C PRO A 254 -19.11 -3.91 3.32
N TYR A 255 -20.35 -4.40 3.20
CA TYR A 255 -21.57 -3.75 3.68
C TYR A 255 -22.29 -4.57 4.78
N LYS A 256 -21.84 -5.79 5.05
CA LYS A 256 -22.42 -6.66 6.07
C LYS A 256 -22.32 -6.02 7.47
N GLY A 257 -23.44 -6.03 8.19
CA GLY A 257 -23.57 -5.46 9.53
C GLY A 257 -24.02 -4.00 9.57
N VAL A 258 -24.53 -3.47 8.46
CA VAL A 258 -25.22 -2.16 8.43
C VAL A 258 -26.71 -2.36 8.74
N CYS A 259 -27.24 -1.63 9.72
CA CYS A 259 -28.64 -1.72 10.15
C CYS A 259 -29.46 -0.58 9.54
N ILE A 260 -30.36 -0.86 8.60
CA ILE A 260 -31.28 0.13 8.02
C ILE A 260 -32.61 -0.54 7.64
N PRO A 261 -33.74 0.19 7.60
CA PRO A 261 -34.97 -0.34 7.04
C PRO A 261 -34.87 -0.50 5.52
N GLY A 262 -35.64 -1.43 4.96
CA GLY A 262 -35.68 -1.64 3.51
C GLY A 262 -34.53 -2.49 2.95
N LEU A 263 -33.97 -3.39 3.76
CA LEU A 263 -33.01 -4.40 3.28
C LEU A 263 -33.56 -5.13 2.05
N GLY A 264 -32.70 -5.37 1.06
CA GLY A 264 -33.07 -6.00 -0.23
C GLY A 264 -33.35 -5.01 -1.36
N GLN A 265 -33.31 -3.70 -1.12
CA GLN A 265 -33.22 -2.72 -2.20
C GLN A 265 -31.85 -2.86 -2.89
N GLU A 266 -31.86 -3.15 -4.20
CA GLU A 266 -30.63 -3.26 -5.00
C GLU A 266 -30.55 -2.23 -6.14
N SER A 267 -31.59 -1.42 -6.32
CA SER A 267 -31.71 -0.47 -7.42
C SER A 267 -30.70 0.68 -7.31
N ILE A 268 -30.33 1.11 -6.10
CA ILE A 268 -29.24 2.08 -5.86
C ILE A 268 -28.48 1.59 -4.64
N ARG A 269 -27.30 1.03 -4.87
CA ARG A 269 -26.52 0.44 -3.79
C ARG A 269 -25.81 1.53 -2.98
N CYS A 270 -25.95 1.44 -1.67
CA CYS A 270 -25.19 2.23 -0.70
C CYS A 270 -23.76 1.69 -0.60
N VAL A 271 -22.82 2.54 -0.20
CA VAL A 271 -21.43 2.14 0.08
C VAL A 271 -21.02 2.54 1.49
N LEU A 272 -20.16 1.73 2.12
CA LEU A 272 -19.37 2.12 3.30
C LEU A 272 -18.05 2.72 2.81
N SER A 273 -17.67 3.91 3.27
CA SER A 273 -16.43 4.55 2.81
C SER A 273 -15.86 5.54 3.85
N PRO A 274 -14.55 5.82 3.79
CA PRO A 274 -13.89 6.65 4.80
C PRO A 274 -14.09 8.16 4.58
N LEU A 275 -14.11 8.88 5.70
CA LEU A 275 -13.78 10.30 5.83
C LEU A 275 -12.43 10.42 6.55
N ALA A 276 -11.62 11.41 6.20
CA ALA A 276 -10.32 11.63 6.83
C ALA A 276 -9.86 13.10 6.72
N ASN A 277 -8.74 13.42 7.35
CA ASN A 277 -8.09 14.73 7.20
C ASN A 277 -7.03 14.78 6.08
N SER A 278 -6.80 13.67 5.37
CA SER A 278 -5.90 13.60 4.23
C SER A 278 -6.37 12.57 3.19
N ILE A 279 -5.98 12.75 1.92
CA ILE A 279 -6.23 11.74 0.87
C ILE A 279 -5.41 10.46 1.11
N ALA A 280 -4.21 10.59 1.69
CA ALA A 280 -3.36 9.45 2.02
C ALA A 280 -4.04 8.50 3.03
N ASP A 281 -4.76 9.04 4.01
CA ASP A 281 -5.52 8.23 4.98
C ASP A 281 -6.73 7.56 4.31
N LEU A 282 -7.37 8.18 3.31
CA LEU A 282 -8.41 7.52 2.51
C LEU A 282 -7.84 6.31 1.74
N ASP A 283 -6.69 6.47 1.09
CA ASP A 283 -6.00 5.38 0.37
C ASP A 283 -5.59 4.25 1.32
N LEU A 284 -5.02 4.61 2.48
CA LEU A 284 -4.63 3.65 3.51
C LEU A 284 -5.82 2.84 4.00
N PHE A 285 -6.95 3.49 4.34
CA PHE A 285 -8.16 2.78 4.75
C PHE A 285 -8.60 1.76 3.70
N GLN A 286 -8.70 2.20 2.45
CA GLN A 286 -9.11 1.33 1.35
C GLN A 286 -8.17 0.13 1.20
N LYS A 287 -6.86 0.38 1.20
CA LYS A 287 -5.86 -0.69 1.12
C LYS A 287 -6.00 -1.68 2.27
N VAL A 288 -6.11 -1.20 3.50
CA VAL A 288 -6.16 -2.04 4.71
C VAL A 288 -7.38 -2.95 4.72
N ILE A 289 -8.54 -2.43 4.30
CA ILE A 289 -9.76 -3.24 4.26
C ILE A 289 -9.72 -4.26 3.13
N ILE A 290 -9.26 -3.86 1.93
CA ILE A 290 -9.27 -4.71 0.74
C ILE A 290 -8.17 -5.78 0.76
N ASP A 291 -7.00 -5.49 1.32
CA ASP A 291 -5.90 -6.46 1.46
C ASP A 291 -6.25 -7.66 2.35
N GLN A 292 -7.31 -7.54 3.16
CA GLN A 292 -7.83 -8.62 4.01
C GLN A 292 -8.90 -9.49 3.30
N GLU A 293 -9.09 -9.30 1.99
CA GLU A 293 -9.94 -10.15 1.15
C GLU A 293 -11.38 -10.32 1.67
N PRO A 294 -12.12 -9.22 1.93
CA PRO A 294 -13.45 -9.27 2.57
C PRO A 294 -14.50 -10.10 1.82
N TRP A 295 -14.29 -10.34 0.52
CA TRP A 295 -15.15 -11.17 -0.32
C TRP A 295 -15.15 -12.66 0.07
N GLU A 296 -14.17 -13.12 0.85
CA GLU A 296 -14.17 -14.48 1.41
C GLU A 296 -15.29 -14.68 2.46
N GLU A 297 -15.80 -13.58 3.05
CA GLU A 297 -16.96 -13.63 3.96
C GLU A 297 -18.23 -13.04 3.33
N GLU A 298 -18.13 -11.94 2.60
CA GLU A 298 -19.26 -11.26 1.96
C GLU A 298 -19.22 -11.48 0.44
N THR A 299 -19.89 -12.54 -0.02
CA THR A 299 -19.83 -13.05 -1.40
C THR A 299 -20.38 -12.12 -2.47
N GLN A 300 -21.07 -11.03 -2.08
CA GLN A 300 -21.58 -10.02 -3.00
C GLN A 300 -20.50 -9.03 -3.46
N LEU A 301 -19.34 -9.01 -2.79
CA LEU A 301 -18.25 -8.10 -3.12
C LEU A 301 -17.51 -8.53 -4.38
N VAL A 302 -16.97 -7.54 -5.08
CA VAL A 302 -16.10 -7.79 -6.23
C VAL A 302 -14.68 -8.02 -5.74
N PRO A 303 -14.06 -9.19 -6.02
CA PRO A 303 -12.72 -9.54 -5.53
C PRO A 303 -11.62 -8.80 -6.33
N LEU A 304 -11.53 -7.49 -6.12
CA LEU A 304 -10.62 -6.60 -6.83
C LEU A 304 -9.55 -6.03 -5.87
N PRO A 305 -8.30 -6.52 -5.93
CA PRO A 305 -7.21 -6.06 -5.07
C PRO A 305 -6.96 -4.55 -5.19
N TRP A 306 -6.56 -3.91 -4.08
CA TRP A 306 -6.22 -2.49 -4.06
C TRP A 306 -4.82 -2.27 -4.63
N LYS A 307 -4.74 -1.69 -5.83
CA LYS A 307 -3.46 -1.49 -6.51
C LYS A 307 -2.92 -0.10 -6.24
N ARG A 308 -1.72 -0.02 -5.67
CA ARG A 308 -1.00 1.26 -5.57
C ARG A 308 -0.80 1.83 -6.97
N ARG A 309 -1.25 3.06 -7.18
CA ARG A 309 -1.00 3.82 -8.40
C ARG A 309 0.21 4.71 -8.20
N GLU A 310 1.03 4.80 -9.24
CA GLU A 310 2.07 5.84 -9.30
C GLU A 310 1.38 7.21 -9.34
N PRO A 311 1.97 8.24 -8.71
CA PRO A 311 1.43 9.59 -8.78
C PRO A 311 1.33 10.05 -10.23
N TYR A 312 0.19 10.64 -10.59
CA TYR A 312 0.03 11.25 -11.91
C TYR A 312 1.00 12.41 -12.10
N LYS A 313 1.45 12.58 -13.34
CA LYS A 313 2.20 13.73 -13.84
C LYS A 313 1.27 14.67 -14.61
N THR A 314 1.71 15.91 -14.76
CA THR A 314 0.97 16.90 -15.54
C THR A 314 0.93 16.51 -17.00
N GLY A 315 -0.29 16.46 -17.56
CA GLY A 315 -0.57 15.98 -18.92
C GLY A 315 -1.01 14.52 -19.02
N ASP A 316 -0.95 13.73 -17.94
CA ASP A 316 -1.32 12.31 -17.98
C ASP A 316 -2.82 12.07 -18.17
N PHE A 317 -3.66 13.03 -17.79
CA PHE A 317 -5.12 12.89 -17.81
C PHE A 317 -5.84 14.20 -18.16
N THR A 318 -7.08 14.08 -18.61
CA THR A 318 -7.96 15.23 -18.89
C THR A 318 -9.05 15.36 -17.82
N ILE A 319 -9.19 16.56 -17.26
CA ILE A 319 -10.29 16.91 -16.36
C ILE A 319 -11.39 17.61 -17.15
N GLY A 320 -12.60 17.05 -17.13
CA GLY A 320 -13.82 17.72 -17.54
C GLY A 320 -14.40 18.54 -16.39
N VAL A 321 -14.83 19.77 -16.63
CA VAL A 321 -15.41 20.65 -15.60
C VAL A 321 -16.91 20.77 -15.82
N ILE A 322 -17.68 20.35 -14.82
CA ILE A 322 -19.10 20.69 -14.71
C ILE A 322 -19.19 21.95 -13.88
N TRP A 323 -19.55 23.06 -14.52
CA TRP A 323 -19.72 24.36 -13.85
C TRP A 323 -21.06 24.48 -13.12
N ASP A 324 -22.08 23.82 -13.66
CA ASP A 324 -23.49 23.87 -13.26
C ASP A 324 -24.10 22.54 -13.75
N ASP A 325 -24.96 21.90 -12.98
CA ASP A 325 -25.57 20.61 -13.35
C ASP A 325 -26.75 20.75 -14.33
N GLY A 326 -27.06 21.97 -14.76
CA GLY A 326 -28.15 22.32 -15.65
C GLY A 326 -29.51 22.38 -14.94
N MET A 327 -29.54 22.25 -13.62
CA MET A 327 -30.76 22.20 -12.83
C MET A 327 -30.80 23.25 -11.72
N ALA A 328 -29.75 23.36 -10.89
CA ALA A 328 -29.62 24.40 -9.88
C ALA A 328 -28.28 25.13 -9.98
N HIS A 329 -28.35 26.45 -10.08
CA HIS A 329 -27.15 27.27 -10.21
C HIS A 329 -26.34 27.30 -8.92
N PRO A 330 -25.03 27.02 -8.97
CA PRO A 330 -24.18 27.15 -7.78
C PRO A 330 -24.15 28.57 -7.24
N HIS A 331 -24.10 28.70 -5.91
CA HIS A 331 -23.93 29.99 -5.26
C HIS A 331 -22.58 30.64 -5.65
N PRO A 332 -22.47 31.98 -5.62
CA PRO A 332 -21.26 32.72 -5.95
C PRO A 332 -19.94 32.14 -5.39
N PRO A 333 -19.82 31.74 -4.10
CA PRO A 333 -18.56 31.22 -3.56
C PRO A 333 -18.16 29.87 -4.18
N VAL A 334 -19.13 29.04 -4.57
CA VAL A 334 -18.88 27.75 -5.25
C VAL A 334 -18.39 27.98 -6.67
N THR A 335 -19.05 28.89 -7.40
CA THR A 335 -18.61 29.32 -8.74
C THR A 335 -17.20 29.93 -8.70
N ARG A 336 -16.88 30.73 -7.67
CA ARG A 336 -15.54 31.27 -7.46
C ARG A 336 -14.51 30.18 -7.18
N ALA A 337 -14.84 29.21 -6.32
CA ALA A 337 -13.95 28.08 -6.03
C ALA A 337 -13.67 27.22 -7.28
N LEU A 338 -14.67 27.00 -8.13
CA LEU A 338 -14.46 26.33 -9.43
C LEU A 338 -13.55 27.14 -10.35
N LYS A 339 -13.78 28.46 -10.48
CA LYS A 339 -12.92 29.34 -11.30
C LYS A 339 -11.47 29.32 -10.80
N HIS A 340 -11.29 29.40 -9.49
CA HIS A 340 -9.99 29.28 -8.81
C HIS A 340 -9.32 27.95 -9.13
N ALA A 341 -10.05 26.84 -8.96
CA ALA A 341 -9.53 25.51 -9.24
C ALA A 341 -9.12 25.34 -10.70
N VAL A 342 -9.97 25.75 -11.64
CA VAL A 342 -9.69 25.68 -13.08
C VAL A 342 -8.49 26.53 -13.47
N ALA A 343 -8.35 27.73 -12.90
CA ALA A 343 -7.21 28.59 -13.16
C ALA A 343 -5.90 27.92 -12.72
N LYS A 344 -5.85 27.39 -11.49
CA LYS A 344 -4.66 26.71 -10.96
C LYS A 344 -4.31 25.43 -11.69
N LEU A 345 -5.31 24.63 -12.04
CA LEU A 345 -5.10 23.40 -12.81
C LEU A 345 -4.53 23.70 -14.20
N LYS A 346 -5.05 24.74 -14.88
CA LYS A 346 -4.51 25.18 -16.18
C LYS A 346 -3.09 25.74 -16.04
N GLU A 347 -2.82 26.54 -15.00
CA GLU A 347 -1.48 27.07 -14.72
C GLU A 347 -0.45 25.95 -14.42
N ALA A 348 -0.86 24.90 -13.72
CA ALA A 348 -0.04 23.73 -13.49
C ALA A 348 0.19 22.89 -14.75
N GLY A 349 -0.53 23.13 -15.85
CA GLY A 349 -0.43 22.37 -17.10
C GLY A 349 -1.33 21.13 -17.16
N ILE A 350 -2.33 21.02 -16.29
CA ILE A 350 -3.37 19.99 -16.41
C ILE A 350 -4.29 20.34 -17.57
N LYS A 351 -4.63 19.34 -18.40
CA LYS A 351 -5.59 19.52 -19.47
C LYS A 351 -7.00 19.60 -18.89
N VAL A 352 -7.55 20.81 -18.90
CA VAL A 352 -8.91 21.10 -18.40
C VAL A 352 -9.82 21.48 -19.56
N VAL A 353 -10.95 20.80 -19.68
CA VAL A 353 -11.98 21.05 -20.70
C VAL A 353 -13.33 21.27 -20.05
N ASP A 354 -14.19 22.08 -20.64
CA ASP A 354 -15.58 22.18 -20.20
C ASP A 354 -16.30 20.86 -20.52
N PHE A 355 -17.10 20.37 -19.57
CA PHE A 355 -17.89 19.16 -19.74
C PHE A 355 -19.36 19.49 -19.52
N GLU A 356 -20.12 19.54 -20.63
CA GLU A 356 -21.56 19.71 -20.56
C GLU A 356 -22.21 18.49 -19.90
N PRO A 357 -22.98 18.65 -18.80
CA PRO A 357 -23.68 17.56 -18.13
C PRO A 357 -24.48 16.67 -19.08
N TYR A 358 -24.27 15.35 -19.03
CA TYR A 358 -25.03 14.42 -19.87
C TYR A 358 -26.36 14.05 -19.21
N ASN A 359 -27.45 14.65 -19.69
CA ASN A 359 -28.84 14.34 -19.28
C ASN A 359 -29.05 14.24 -17.76
N HIS A 360 -28.47 15.15 -16.96
CA HIS A 360 -28.57 15.11 -15.49
C HIS A 360 -30.02 15.10 -14.99
N ARG A 361 -30.95 15.77 -15.69
CA ARG A 361 -32.39 15.72 -15.38
C ARG A 361 -32.98 14.30 -15.49
N GLU A 362 -32.59 13.55 -16.51
CA GLU A 362 -33.02 12.15 -16.65
C GLU A 362 -32.46 11.29 -15.51
N GLY A 363 -31.17 11.46 -15.20
CA GLY A 363 -30.54 10.77 -14.07
C GLY A 363 -31.22 11.07 -12.74
N ALA A 364 -31.58 12.34 -12.52
CA ALA A 364 -32.36 12.80 -11.37
C ALA A 364 -33.72 12.10 -11.27
N GLU A 365 -34.51 12.06 -12.33
CA GLU A 365 -35.82 11.40 -12.36
C GLU A 365 -35.73 9.90 -12.03
N ILE A 366 -34.72 9.22 -12.57
CA ILE A 366 -34.50 7.79 -12.33
C ILE A 366 -34.15 7.56 -10.86
N ILE A 367 -33.12 8.25 -10.33
CA ILE A 367 -32.64 7.99 -8.97
C ILE A 367 -33.65 8.40 -7.90
N GLN A 368 -34.36 9.52 -8.11
CA GLN A 368 -35.41 10.01 -7.23
C GLN A 368 -36.47 8.94 -6.98
N THR A 369 -36.90 8.24 -8.03
CA THR A 369 -37.90 7.17 -7.93
C THR A 369 -37.31 5.91 -7.28
N LEU A 370 -36.04 5.58 -7.58
CA LEU A 370 -35.39 4.35 -7.12
C LEU A 370 -34.97 4.38 -5.64
N TYR A 371 -34.94 5.55 -4.97
CA TYR A 371 -34.65 5.60 -3.53
C TYR A 371 -35.74 4.98 -2.67
N PHE A 372 -37.00 5.19 -3.03
CA PHE A 372 -38.15 4.63 -2.31
C PHE A 372 -39.11 3.92 -3.28
N PRO A 373 -38.75 2.74 -3.80
CA PRO A 373 -39.64 1.96 -4.67
C PRO A 373 -40.95 1.54 -3.97
N ASP A 374 -40.96 1.46 -2.65
CA ASP A 374 -42.12 1.15 -1.82
C ASP A 374 -42.84 2.41 -1.29
N ALA A 375 -42.56 3.59 -1.87
CA ALA A 375 -43.05 4.88 -1.41
C ALA A 375 -42.74 5.18 0.08
N ALA A 376 -41.59 4.68 0.56
CA ALA A 376 -41.10 4.81 1.93
C ALA A 376 -42.02 4.17 2.98
N ALA A 377 -42.90 3.25 2.57
CA ALA A 377 -43.83 2.56 3.48
C ALA A 377 -43.08 1.90 4.64
N THR A 378 -41.97 1.21 4.34
CA THR A 378 -41.15 0.53 5.36
C THR A 378 -40.62 1.51 6.42
N GLN A 379 -40.13 2.68 6.00
CA GLN A 379 -39.59 3.71 6.88
C GLN A 379 -40.69 4.40 7.68
N ARG A 380 -41.84 4.69 7.05
CA ARG A 380 -42.99 5.33 7.69
C ARG A 380 -43.60 4.46 8.79
N GLU A 381 -43.78 3.16 8.52
CA GLU A 381 -44.24 2.20 9.53
C GLU A 381 -43.30 2.15 10.75
N LEU A 382 -42.00 2.29 10.53
CA LEU A 382 -41.02 2.26 11.61
C LEU A 382 -41.09 3.54 12.48
N LEU A 383 -41.27 4.71 11.88
CA LEU A 383 -41.50 5.97 12.61
C LEU A 383 -42.82 5.92 13.40
N GLU A 384 -43.88 5.36 12.80
CA GLU A 384 -45.16 5.20 13.49
C GLU A 384 -45.02 4.28 14.73
N LYS A 385 -44.28 3.17 14.60
CA LYS A 385 -43.98 2.26 15.73
C LYS A 385 -43.17 2.94 16.84
N GLY A 386 -42.27 3.85 16.50
CA GLY A 386 -41.46 4.57 17.47
C GLY A 386 -42.24 5.71 18.14
N GLY A 387 -43.20 6.30 17.43
CA GLY A 387 -44.09 7.35 17.93
C GLY A 387 -43.43 8.72 18.05
N GLU A 388 -42.21 8.88 17.49
CA GLU A 388 -41.50 10.15 17.45
C GLU A 388 -42.09 11.11 16.41
N PRO A 389 -41.92 12.44 16.60
CA PRO A 389 -42.22 13.41 15.56
C PRO A 389 -41.37 13.16 14.31
N VAL A 390 -42.01 13.20 13.14
CA VAL A 390 -41.30 13.13 11.86
C VAL A 390 -40.70 14.50 11.55
N ALA A 391 -39.38 14.56 11.34
CA ALA A 391 -38.68 15.78 11.00
C ALA A 391 -39.07 16.27 9.60
N PHE A 392 -39.00 17.59 9.39
CA PHE A 392 -39.34 18.20 8.10
C PHE A 392 -38.55 17.61 6.93
N LEU A 393 -37.23 17.45 7.08
CA LEU A 393 -36.39 16.86 6.04
C LEU A 393 -36.70 15.37 5.81
N THR A 394 -37.23 14.65 6.80
CA THR A 394 -37.66 13.25 6.66
C THR A 394 -38.89 13.17 5.76
N GLU A 395 -39.89 14.01 6.03
CA GLU A 395 -41.07 14.08 5.16
C GLU A 395 -40.71 14.55 3.75
N TRP A 396 -39.83 15.55 3.63
CA TRP A 396 -39.34 16.01 2.34
C TRP A 396 -38.60 14.90 1.57
N ALA A 397 -37.73 14.13 2.25
CA ALA A 397 -37.00 13.02 1.67
C ALA A 397 -37.95 11.90 1.19
N PHE A 398 -38.97 11.55 1.96
CA PHE A 398 -39.94 10.54 1.53
C PHE A 398 -40.83 11.03 0.39
N ALA A 399 -41.18 12.32 0.39
CA ALA A 399 -41.89 12.96 -0.72
C ALA A 399 -41.00 13.23 -1.93
N TYR A 400 -39.69 12.95 -1.83
CA TYR A 400 -38.78 13.03 -2.95
C TYR A 400 -39.13 11.96 -4.00
N SER A 401 -39.48 10.74 -3.60
CA SER A 401 -39.95 9.71 -4.56
C SER A 401 -41.43 9.89 -4.91
N LYS A 402 -41.92 9.04 -5.82
CA LYS A 402 -43.35 8.95 -6.15
C LYS A 402 -44.16 8.54 -4.90
N PRO A 403 -45.39 9.07 -4.75
CA PRO A 403 -46.23 8.76 -3.59
C PRO A 403 -46.84 7.34 -3.65
N GLU A 404 -46.91 6.74 -4.84
CA GLU A 404 -47.34 5.35 -5.01
C GLU A 404 -46.15 4.38 -5.12
N PRO A 405 -46.25 3.18 -4.53
CA PRO A 405 -45.23 2.15 -4.68
C PRO A 405 -45.17 1.65 -6.13
N LEU A 406 -43.96 1.35 -6.58
CA LEU A 406 -43.73 0.73 -7.88
C LEU A 406 -44.18 -0.73 -7.87
N SER A 407 -44.78 -1.18 -8.97
CA SER A 407 -44.85 -2.60 -9.25
C SER A 407 -43.44 -3.17 -9.52
N ILE A 408 -43.28 -4.48 -9.33
CA ILE A 408 -42.03 -5.19 -9.65
C ILE A 408 -41.57 -4.88 -11.09
N ARG A 409 -42.52 -4.84 -12.03
CA ARG A 409 -42.25 -4.55 -13.44
C ARG A 409 -41.72 -3.14 -13.65
N GLU A 410 -42.35 -2.13 -13.05
CA GLU A 410 -41.88 -0.74 -13.15
C GLU A 410 -40.49 -0.57 -12.55
N ASN A 411 -40.20 -1.24 -11.42
CA ASN A 411 -38.87 -1.22 -10.82
C ASN A 411 -37.83 -1.87 -11.76
N TRP A 412 -38.14 -2.98 -12.43
CA TRP A 412 -37.26 -3.58 -13.43
C TRP A 412 -37.03 -2.65 -14.64
N GLU A 413 -38.08 -2.01 -15.15
CA GLU A 413 -37.97 -1.06 -16.26
C GLU A 413 -37.09 0.15 -15.88
N LEU A 414 -37.19 0.65 -14.65
CA LEU A 414 -36.32 1.71 -14.14
C LEU A 414 -34.86 1.25 -13.97
N ASN A 415 -34.62 0.02 -13.51
CA ASN A 415 -33.27 -0.53 -13.43
C ASN A 415 -32.61 -0.65 -14.81
N VAL A 416 -33.37 -1.06 -15.84
CA VAL A 416 -32.89 -1.05 -17.22
C VAL A 416 -32.57 0.38 -17.69
N ARG A 417 -33.43 1.37 -17.41
CA ARG A 417 -33.14 2.79 -17.72
C ARG A 417 -31.87 3.29 -17.01
N ARG A 418 -31.70 2.95 -15.73
CA ARG A 418 -30.51 3.28 -14.93
C ARG A 418 -29.24 2.74 -15.59
N ASP A 419 -29.23 1.47 -15.99
CA ASP A 419 -28.04 0.85 -16.57
C ASP A 419 -27.73 1.39 -17.97
N ASN A 420 -28.75 1.64 -18.79
CA ASN A 420 -28.58 2.36 -20.06
C ASN A 420 -28.01 3.78 -19.86
N PHE A 421 -28.47 4.48 -18.83
CA PHE A 421 -27.96 5.81 -18.48
C PHE A 421 -26.47 5.77 -18.07
N ARG A 422 -26.08 4.78 -17.25
CA ARG A 422 -24.68 4.53 -16.88
C ARG A 422 -23.78 4.35 -18.09
N ASP A 423 -24.18 3.46 -18.99
CA ASP A 423 -23.42 3.14 -20.21
C ASP A 423 -23.27 4.38 -21.10
N ALA A 424 -24.35 5.12 -21.30
CA ALA A 424 -24.36 6.31 -22.14
C ALA A 424 -23.51 7.45 -21.55
N TYR A 425 -23.54 7.64 -20.23
CA TYR A 425 -22.72 8.65 -19.55
C TYR A 425 -21.24 8.28 -19.65
N HIS A 426 -20.88 7.02 -19.38
CA HIS A 426 -19.50 6.54 -19.48
C HIS A 426 -18.97 6.66 -20.92
N LYS A 427 -19.80 6.29 -21.91
CA LYS A 427 -19.48 6.49 -23.33
C LYS A 427 -19.23 7.95 -23.64
N THR A 428 -20.05 8.86 -23.11
CA THR A 428 -19.90 10.31 -23.32
C THR A 428 -18.58 10.84 -22.76
N MET A 429 -18.18 10.40 -21.56
CA MET A 429 -16.86 10.74 -21.01
C MET A 429 -15.73 10.29 -21.93
N LYS A 430 -15.80 9.04 -22.41
CA LYS A 430 -14.81 8.47 -23.33
C LYS A 430 -14.75 9.21 -24.67
N ASP A 431 -15.90 9.44 -25.30
CA ASP A 431 -15.98 10.10 -26.61
C ASP A 431 -15.44 11.54 -26.56
N ARG A 432 -15.61 12.22 -25.42
CA ARG A 432 -15.08 13.57 -25.17
C ARG A 432 -13.65 13.58 -24.64
N GLY A 433 -13.02 12.42 -24.48
CA GLY A 433 -11.64 12.29 -24.02
C GLY A 433 -11.43 12.81 -22.59
N VAL A 434 -12.40 12.59 -21.70
CA VAL A 434 -12.36 13.00 -20.29
C VAL A 434 -12.10 11.79 -19.39
N ASP A 435 -11.16 11.95 -18.45
CA ASP A 435 -10.77 10.91 -17.51
C ASP A 435 -11.45 11.09 -16.16
N PHE A 436 -11.49 12.33 -15.69
CA PHE A 436 -12.11 12.71 -14.42
C PHE A 436 -13.00 13.92 -14.60
N ILE A 437 -14.04 14.04 -13.78
CA ILE A 437 -14.93 15.20 -13.77
C ILE A 437 -14.77 15.97 -12.47
N LEU A 438 -14.40 17.24 -12.56
CA LEU A 438 -14.41 18.19 -11.46
C LEU A 438 -15.76 18.91 -11.44
N CYS A 439 -16.44 18.91 -10.29
CA CYS A 439 -17.72 19.61 -10.13
C CYS A 439 -17.96 20.10 -8.68
N PRO A 440 -18.99 20.92 -8.44
CA PRO A 440 -19.41 21.28 -7.10
C PRO A 440 -19.70 20.06 -6.23
N ALA A 441 -19.36 20.14 -4.93
CA ALA A 441 -19.77 19.16 -3.93
C ALA A 441 -21.23 19.33 -3.50
N TYR A 442 -21.73 20.57 -3.53
CA TYR A 442 -23.10 20.97 -3.20
C TYR A 442 -23.42 22.27 -3.96
N VAL A 443 -24.70 22.67 -4.01
CA VAL A 443 -25.12 23.90 -4.69
C VAL A 443 -24.54 25.17 -4.04
N GLY A 444 -24.16 25.11 -2.76
CA GLY A 444 -23.70 26.26 -1.99
C GLY A 444 -22.66 25.91 -0.92
N PRO A 445 -22.34 26.86 -0.02
CA PRO A 445 -21.68 26.58 1.25
C PRO A 445 -22.55 25.64 2.13
N PRO A 446 -22.05 25.18 3.30
CA PRO A 446 -22.85 24.43 4.25
C PRO A 446 -24.25 25.03 4.44
N ALA A 447 -25.30 24.23 4.24
CA ALA A 447 -26.67 24.73 4.31
C ALA A 447 -27.05 25.16 5.74
N ARG A 448 -28.08 25.99 5.88
CA ARG A 448 -28.72 26.19 7.19
C ARG A 448 -29.36 24.90 7.67
N LEU A 449 -29.49 24.77 8.99
CA LEU A 449 -30.20 23.66 9.63
C LEU A 449 -31.62 23.52 9.05
N GLY A 450 -31.96 22.33 8.57
CA GLY A 450 -33.26 22.02 7.98
C GLY A 450 -33.44 22.43 6.52
N GLU A 451 -32.44 23.03 5.85
CA GLU A 451 -32.57 23.59 4.50
C GLU A 451 -31.81 22.81 3.40
N ALA A 452 -31.19 21.66 3.72
CA ALA A 452 -30.38 20.86 2.80
C ALA A 452 -31.20 20.01 1.80
N GLN A 453 -31.97 20.67 0.93
CA GLN A 453 -32.97 20.06 0.04
C GLN A 453 -32.49 19.83 -1.41
N TYR A 454 -31.18 19.88 -1.68
CA TYR A 454 -30.65 19.71 -3.03
C TYR A 454 -29.57 18.64 -3.13
N TRP A 455 -29.90 17.47 -3.68
CA TRP A 455 -29.00 16.30 -3.63
C TRP A 455 -28.24 16.04 -4.96
N HIS A 456 -28.54 16.75 -6.03
CA HIS A 456 -28.17 16.31 -7.38
C HIS A 456 -26.67 16.33 -7.70
N TYR A 457 -25.93 17.30 -7.17
CA TYR A 457 -24.48 17.36 -7.32
C TYR A 457 -23.76 16.11 -6.79
N THR A 458 -24.33 15.41 -5.81
CA THR A 458 -23.77 14.15 -5.31
C THR A 458 -24.46 12.91 -5.88
N THR A 459 -25.79 12.93 -6.00
CA THR A 459 -26.58 11.75 -6.41
C THR A 459 -26.34 11.31 -7.85
N ILE A 460 -25.89 12.20 -8.73
CA ILE A 460 -25.48 11.80 -10.10
C ILE A 460 -24.39 10.73 -10.06
N TRP A 461 -23.45 10.81 -9.12
CA TRP A 461 -22.39 9.82 -8.97
C TRP A 461 -22.88 8.52 -8.31
N ASN A 462 -24.02 8.57 -7.59
CA ASN A 462 -24.72 7.40 -7.06
C ASN A 462 -25.45 6.61 -8.13
N ILE A 463 -26.20 7.29 -8.99
CA ILE A 463 -26.85 6.60 -10.10
C ILE A 463 -25.80 6.04 -11.06
N LEU A 464 -24.69 6.75 -11.29
CA LEU A 464 -23.61 6.29 -12.16
C LEU A 464 -22.74 5.18 -11.55
N ASP A 465 -22.83 4.99 -10.24
CA ASP A 465 -21.93 4.16 -9.44
C ASP A 465 -20.43 4.42 -9.71
N GLN A 466 -20.09 5.71 -9.77
CA GLN A 466 -18.73 6.16 -10.03
C GLN A 466 -18.06 6.61 -8.74
N PRO A 467 -16.77 6.28 -8.53
CA PRO A 467 -16.04 6.77 -7.38
C PRO A 467 -15.89 8.29 -7.45
N SER A 468 -16.04 8.97 -6.31
CA SER A 468 -15.92 10.44 -6.22
C SER A 468 -15.29 10.85 -4.90
N VAL A 469 -14.26 11.69 -4.98
CA VAL A 469 -13.50 12.18 -3.83
C VAL A 469 -13.78 13.66 -3.61
N ILE A 470 -14.06 14.02 -2.37
CA ILE A 470 -14.20 15.39 -1.88
C ILE A 470 -12.87 15.86 -1.32
N PHE A 471 -12.53 17.10 -1.62
CA PHE A 471 -11.39 17.78 -1.03
C PHE A 471 -11.73 19.26 -0.78
N PRO A 472 -11.23 19.85 0.32
CA PRO A 472 -11.36 21.28 0.57
C PRO A 472 -10.55 22.08 -0.47
N THR A 473 -11.04 23.24 -0.88
CA THR A 473 -10.34 24.07 -1.88
C THR A 473 -9.40 25.11 -1.26
N GLY A 474 -9.49 25.33 0.05
CA GLY A 474 -8.89 26.47 0.75
C GLY A 474 -9.71 27.77 0.59
N VAL A 475 -10.71 27.79 -0.28
CA VAL A 475 -11.64 28.91 -0.44
C VAL A 475 -12.69 28.87 0.67
N HIS A 476 -12.90 30.01 1.31
CA HIS A 476 -13.99 30.25 2.25
C HIS A 476 -14.87 31.38 1.71
N VAL A 477 -16.13 31.42 2.14
CA VAL A 477 -17.05 32.50 1.80
C VAL A 477 -16.52 33.83 2.33
N ASP A 478 -16.42 34.82 1.45
CA ASP A 478 -16.07 36.19 1.77
C ASP A 478 -17.21 37.12 1.31
N PRO A 479 -17.98 37.69 2.25
CA PRO A 479 -19.11 38.57 1.94
C PRO A 479 -18.78 39.79 1.07
N ALA A 480 -17.51 40.23 1.04
CA ALA A 480 -17.10 41.38 0.25
C ALA A 480 -17.03 41.07 -1.26
N ILE A 481 -16.83 39.81 -1.64
CA ILE A 481 -16.66 39.39 -3.05
C ILE A 481 -17.73 38.40 -3.51
N ASP A 482 -18.27 37.59 -2.60
CA ASP A 482 -19.30 36.59 -2.90
C ASP A 482 -20.70 37.20 -2.77
N VAL A 483 -20.98 38.23 -3.55
CA VAL A 483 -22.27 38.93 -3.51
C VAL A 483 -23.33 38.22 -4.35
N VAL A 484 -24.60 38.34 -3.96
CA VAL A 484 -25.74 37.80 -4.72
C VAL A 484 -25.85 38.52 -6.07
N GLU A 485 -25.99 37.78 -7.16
CA GLU A 485 -26.17 38.37 -8.49
C GLU A 485 -27.54 39.05 -8.62
N GLU A 486 -27.56 40.38 -8.87
CA GLU A 486 -28.80 41.18 -8.93
C GLU A 486 -29.74 40.79 -10.08
N ASN A 487 -29.20 40.27 -11.18
CA ASN A 487 -29.96 39.96 -12.40
C ASN A 487 -30.12 38.46 -12.65
N TYR A 488 -29.96 37.63 -11.61
CA TYR A 488 -30.13 36.18 -11.73
C TYR A 488 -31.54 35.81 -12.20
N LYS A 489 -31.62 34.92 -13.19
CA LYS A 489 -32.89 34.40 -13.72
C LYS A 489 -32.97 32.90 -13.47
N PRO A 490 -33.77 32.46 -12.47
CA PRO A 490 -33.92 31.05 -12.17
C PRO A 490 -34.47 30.25 -13.35
N ARG A 491 -33.98 29.02 -13.54
CA ARG A 491 -34.45 28.09 -14.58
C ARG A 491 -35.71 27.34 -14.18
N SER A 492 -35.94 27.20 -12.89
CA SER A 492 -37.07 26.49 -12.30
C SER A 492 -37.39 27.02 -10.89
N ALA A 493 -38.51 26.58 -10.31
CA ALA A 493 -38.86 26.91 -8.92
C ALA A 493 -37.87 26.31 -7.91
N GLU A 494 -37.28 25.15 -8.22
CA GLU A 494 -36.23 24.55 -7.41
C GLU A 494 -34.95 25.39 -7.43
N ASP A 495 -34.53 25.80 -8.63
CA ASP A 495 -33.37 26.67 -8.83
C ASP A 495 -33.55 28.01 -8.10
N GLU A 496 -34.73 28.61 -8.20
CA GLU A 496 -35.08 29.84 -7.48
C GLU A 496 -35.02 29.64 -5.96
N ARG A 497 -35.57 28.52 -5.47
CA ARG A 497 -35.58 28.18 -4.05
C ARG A 497 -34.15 28.02 -3.52
N GLU A 498 -33.31 27.27 -4.20
CA GLU A 498 -31.93 27.02 -3.75
C GLU A 498 -31.07 28.28 -3.85
N TYR A 499 -31.21 29.07 -4.93
CA TYR A 499 -30.42 30.29 -5.08
C TYR A 499 -30.77 31.35 -4.02
N LYS A 500 -32.06 31.50 -3.67
CA LYS A 500 -32.52 32.43 -2.61
C LYS A 500 -32.03 32.11 -1.20
N LYS A 501 -31.52 30.89 -0.95
CA LYS A 501 -30.96 30.53 0.35
C LYS A 501 -29.64 31.26 0.64
N TYR A 502 -28.96 31.77 -0.38
CA TYR A 502 -27.67 32.41 -0.20
C TYR A 502 -27.78 33.86 0.26
N THR A 503 -27.15 34.17 1.39
CA THR A 503 -26.97 35.52 1.94
C THR A 503 -25.53 35.62 2.47
N PRO A 504 -24.67 36.48 1.89
CA PRO A 504 -23.22 36.34 2.09
C PRO A 504 -22.78 36.35 3.56
N GLU A 505 -23.36 37.22 4.39
CA GLU A 505 -23.04 37.34 5.82
C GLU A 505 -23.38 36.09 6.64
N ASP A 506 -24.45 35.36 6.31
CA ASP A 506 -24.87 34.18 7.09
C ASP A 506 -23.90 33.01 6.92
N PHE A 507 -23.14 33.00 5.82
CA PHE A 507 -22.21 31.94 5.46
C PHE A 507 -20.74 32.37 5.57
N LYS A 508 -20.46 33.54 6.16
CA LYS A 508 -19.08 34.03 6.34
C LYS A 508 -18.17 32.96 6.94
N ASP A 509 -16.95 32.84 6.39
CA ASP A 509 -15.93 31.88 6.78
C ASP A 509 -16.31 30.40 6.56
N ALA A 510 -17.46 30.10 5.93
CA ALA A 510 -17.82 28.72 5.65
C ALA A 510 -16.93 28.15 4.52
N PRO A 511 -16.44 26.90 4.65
CA PRO A 511 -15.51 26.32 3.70
C PRO A 511 -16.22 25.90 2.42
N ILE A 512 -15.51 25.98 1.29
CA ILE A 512 -15.96 25.47 0.00
C ILE A 512 -15.09 24.28 -0.41
N ALA A 513 -15.75 23.16 -0.71
CA ALA A 513 -15.13 21.96 -1.23
C ALA A 513 -15.66 21.66 -2.64
N LEU A 514 -14.86 20.92 -3.40
CA LEU A 514 -15.23 20.39 -4.71
C LEU A 514 -15.10 18.87 -4.69
N GLN A 515 -15.64 18.22 -5.71
CA GLN A 515 -15.49 16.79 -5.89
C GLN A 515 -14.87 16.44 -7.24
N LEU A 516 -14.02 15.43 -7.24
CA LEU A 516 -13.46 14.82 -8.45
C LEU A 516 -14.02 13.40 -8.59
N ALA A 517 -14.82 13.20 -9.63
CA ALA A 517 -15.39 11.90 -9.98
C ALA A 517 -14.53 11.20 -11.02
N GLY A 518 -14.32 9.89 -10.86
CA GLY A 518 -13.61 9.05 -11.81
C GLY A 518 -14.50 7.99 -12.46
N LYS A 519 -13.86 7.01 -13.09
CA LYS A 519 -14.55 5.95 -13.82
C LYS A 519 -14.93 4.80 -12.88
N HIS A 520 -16.02 4.09 -13.16
CA HIS A 520 -16.48 2.92 -12.42
C HIS A 520 -15.35 1.88 -12.26
N PHE A 521 -15.15 1.34 -11.05
CA PHE A 521 -14.02 0.47 -10.66
C PHE A 521 -12.62 1.04 -10.91
N ARG A 522 -12.47 2.36 -10.96
CA ARG A 522 -11.19 3.08 -11.00
C ARG A 522 -10.98 3.91 -9.73
N ASP A 523 -11.37 3.37 -8.58
CA ASP A 523 -11.26 4.01 -7.27
C ASP A 523 -9.83 4.51 -6.97
N GLU A 524 -8.83 3.66 -7.22
CA GLU A 524 -7.41 3.98 -7.01
C GLU A 524 -6.94 5.12 -7.94
N ASP A 525 -7.45 5.16 -9.17
CA ASP A 525 -7.14 6.25 -10.11
C ASP A 525 -7.76 7.56 -9.65
N THR A 526 -8.99 7.50 -9.13
CA THR A 526 -9.71 8.67 -8.60
C THR A 526 -8.99 9.25 -7.38
N ILE A 527 -8.52 8.41 -6.46
CA ILE A 527 -7.73 8.84 -5.29
C ILE A 527 -6.43 9.49 -5.75
N ALA A 528 -5.65 8.83 -6.61
CA ALA A 528 -4.38 9.34 -7.08
C ALA A 528 -4.52 10.69 -7.83
N ALA A 529 -5.54 10.81 -8.68
CA ALA A 529 -5.83 12.07 -9.39
C ALA A 529 -6.28 13.16 -8.41
N SER A 530 -7.11 12.81 -7.42
CA SER A 530 -7.57 13.76 -6.40
C SER A 530 -6.43 14.28 -5.55
N GLU A 531 -5.43 13.45 -5.23
CA GLU A 531 -4.25 13.86 -4.48
C GLU A 531 -3.47 14.97 -5.21
N MET A 532 -3.27 14.80 -6.52
CA MET A 532 -2.62 15.80 -7.35
C MET A 532 -3.48 17.08 -7.47
N VAL A 533 -4.77 16.91 -7.76
CA VAL A 533 -5.71 18.01 -7.99
C VAL A 533 -5.88 18.86 -6.73
N SER A 534 -6.12 18.24 -5.58
CA SER A 534 -6.32 18.97 -4.32
C SER A 534 -5.06 19.74 -3.93
N ARG A 535 -3.88 19.13 -4.09
CA ARG A 535 -2.59 19.76 -3.80
C ARG A 535 -2.37 21.02 -4.65
N ILE A 536 -2.64 20.95 -5.95
CA ILE A 536 -2.52 22.10 -6.86
C ILE A 536 -3.47 23.23 -6.44
N ILE A 537 -4.73 22.90 -6.13
CA ILE A 537 -5.76 23.90 -5.82
C ILE A 537 -5.47 24.64 -4.50
N GLN A 538 -4.94 23.91 -3.51
CA GLN A 538 -4.69 24.41 -2.16
C GLN A 538 -3.36 25.16 -1.99
N GLN A 539 -2.42 25.08 -2.94
CA GLN A 539 -1.17 25.85 -2.90
C GLN A 539 -1.46 27.37 -2.83
N SER A 540 -0.80 28.15 -1.99
CA SER A 540 -1.02 29.61 -1.91
C SER A 540 -0.43 30.35 -3.12
N ASP A 541 -1.08 31.43 -3.57
CA ASP A 541 -0.62 32.28 -4.68
C ASP A 541 0.56 33.18 -4.24
N LEU A 542 1.70 32.57 -3.91
CA LEU A 542 2.96 33.31 -3.76
C LEU A 542 3.55 33.56 -5.16
N THR A 543 3.22 34.73 -5.71
CA THR A 543 3.87 35.50 -6.79
C THR A 543 4.59 34.74 -7.93
N LYS A 544 4.14 35.02 -9.15
CA LYS A 544 4.73 34.70 -10.47
C LYS A 544 6.19 35.12 -10.74
N SER A 545 6.97 35.56 -9.76
CA SER A 545 8.43 35.63 -9.87
C SER A 545 9.14 34.36 -9.39
N SER A 546 8.40 33.45 -8.75
CA SER A 546 8.94 32.28 -8.07
C SER A 546 8.94 31.01 -8.93
N ILE A 547 8.31 31.03 -10.10
CA ILE A 547 8.34 29.90 -11.05
C ILE A 547 9.70 29.81 -11.77
N ASP A 548 10.47 30.90 -11.79
CA ASP A 548 11.86 30.94 -12.30
C ASP A 548 12.93 31.11 -11.20
N SER A 549 12.56 31.14 -9.91
CA SER A 549 13.54 31.32 -8.81
C SER A 549 13.34 30.47 -7.56
N ILE A 550 12.37 29.56 -7.49
CA ILE A 550 12.28 28.53 -6.42
C ILE A 550 12.78 27.20 -6.97
N SER A 551 14.06 27.21 -7.34
CA SER A 551 14.89 26.01 -7.41
C SER A 551 16.00 26.02 -6.35
N ASP A 552 15.98 26.96 -5.41
CA ASP A 552 16.90 27.02 -4.27
C ASP A 552 16.26 27.87 -3.14
N SER A 553 16.52 27.47 -1.89
CA SER A 553 16.17 28.12 -0.62
C SER A 553 14.69 28.15 -0.17
N ASP A 554 14.33 27.24 0.73
CA ASP A 554 13.98 27.66 2.09
C ASP A 554 14.42 26.59 3.10
N SER A 555 15.50 26.93 3.79
CA SER A 555 16.08 26.24 4.92
C SER A 555 15.33 26.65 6.17
N ASP A 556 14.59 25.73 6.78
CA ASP A 556 14.30 25.78 8.22
C ASP A 556 14.98 24.59 8.90
N GLN A 557 16.32 24.66 8.89
CA GLN A 557 17.19 23.92 9.78
C GLN A 557 17.30 24.69 11.09
N SER A 558 16.33 24.52 11.99
CA SER A 558 16.59 24.76 13.41
C SER A 558 15.74 23.83 14.27
N LEU A 559 16.09 22.54 14.29
CA LEU A 559 15.73 21.58 15.35
C LEU A 559 16.53 20.26 15.22
N TYR A 560 17.80 20.32 14.84
CA TYR A 560 18.73 19.18 14.92
C TYR A 560 20.17 19.66 15.18
N HIS A 561 20.38 20.42 16.26
CA HIS A 561 21.68 20.51 16.89
C HIS A 561 21.52 19.93 18.30
N ASP A 562 21.73 18.61 18.40
CA ASP A 562 22.34 17.92 19.55
C ASP A 562 22.14 16.40 19.40
N ALA A 563 22.76 15.79 18.39
CA ALA A 563 22.97 14.34 18.34
C ALA A 563 24.16 13.93 17.47
N GLU A 564 25.16 14.79 17.26
CA GLU A 564 26.41 14.42 16.60
C GLU A 564 27.50 14.21 17.65
N GLY A 565 27.59 12.99 18.18
CA GLY A 565 28.66 12.62 19.11
C GLY A 565 28.92 11.12 19.25
N LYS A 566 28.19 10.24 18.57
CA LYS A 566 28.32 8.78 18.75
C LYS A 566 28.21 7.95 17.47
N THR A 567 28.54 8.51 16.30
CA THR A 567 28.41 7.81 15.00
C THR A 567 29.71 7.71 14.21
N GLU A 568 30.84 8.22 14.71
CA GLU A 568 32.14 8.06 14.04
C GLU A 568 32.81 6.69 14.29
N ASP A 569 32.46 5.99 15.37
CA ASP A 569 33.12 4.71 15.72
C ASP A 569 32.59 3.50 14.94
N LYS A 570 31.42 3.61 14.29
CA LYS A 570 30.85 2.53 13.44
C LYS A 570 31.30 2.60 11.97
N ASN A 571 31.60 3.80 11.45
CA ASN A 571 32.11 3.96 10.08
C ASN A 571 33.55 3.45 9.93
N ARG A 572 34.35 3.44 11.02
CA ARG A 572 35.71 2.91 11.01
C ARG A 572 35.76 1.38 10.88
N LEU A 573 34.78 0.66 11.46
CA LEU A 573 34.63 -0.79 11.27
C LEU A 573 34.09 -1.17 9.87
N TYR A 574 33.46 -0.22 9.16
CA TYR A 574 32.84 -0.43 7.85
C TYR A 574 33.88 -0.53 6.72
N HIS A 575 34.95 0.27 6.77
CA HIS A 575 36.05 0.21 5.80
C HIS A 575 37.06 -0.93 6.03
N LEU A 576 37.09 -1.51 7.24
CA LEU A 576 38.02 -2.59 7.59
C LEU A 576 37.54 -3.99 7.14
N ARG A 577 36.24 -4.18 6.87
CA ARG A 577 35.67 -5.51 6.56
C ARG A 577 35.79 -5.96 5.09
N PHE A 578 36.09 -5.07 4.14
CA PHE A 578 36.26 -5.41 2.72
C PHE A 578 37.70 -5.28 2.19
N ARG A 579 38.67 -4.88 3.03
CA ARG A 579 40.11 -4.86 2.66
C ARG A 579 40.79 -6.24 2.64
N GLY A 580 40.09 -7.30 3.05
CA GLY A 580 40.64 -8.66 3.15
C GLY A 580 41.05 -9.34 1.82
N ARG A 581 40.89 -8.70 0.67
CA ARG A 581 41.32 -9.22 -0.64
C ARG A 581 42.56 -8.54 -1.25
N ARG A 582 43.17 -7.55 -0.58
CA ARG A 582 44.37 -6.83 -1.09
C ARG A 582 45.64 -7.05 -0.27
N LEU A 583 45.84 -8.24 0.28
CA LEU A 583 47.11 -8.64 0.88
C LEU A 583 47.56 -9.97 0.29
N THR A 584 48.37 -9.90 -0.76
CA THR A 584 49.48 -10.83 -1.08
C THR A 584 50.20 -10.34 -2.33
N ALA A 585 51.06 -9.32 -2.18
CA ALA A 585 52.19 -9.15 -3.09
C ALA A 585 53.28 -8.28 -2.43
N SER A 586 54.43 -8.91 -2.17
CA SER A 586 55.77 -8.30 -2.07
C SER A 586 56.11 -7.46 -0.84
N GLU A 587 56.64 -8.14 0.18
CA GLU A 587 57.73 -7.60 1.01
C GLU A 587 59.01 -7.46 0.16
N LYS A 588 59.68 -6.29 0.22
CA LYS A 588 61.16 -6.15 0.30
C LYS A 588 61.64 -4.69 0.39
N HIS A 589 62.42 -4.43 1.46
CA HIS A 589 63.43 -3.35 1.69
C HIS A 589 62.94 -1.89 1.73
N ALA A 590 63.48 -0.93 2.50
CA ALA A 590 64.40 -0.76 3.65
C ALA A 590 64.37 0.78 3.88
N SER A 591 64.10 1.39 5.04
CA SER A 591 64.97 1.68 6.20
C SER A 591 64.94 3.19 6.52
N GLN A 592 64.92 3.53 7.82
CA GLN A 592 65.26 4.80 8.50
C GLN A 592 64.17 5.90 8.68
N GLY A 593 63.91 6.27 9.95
CA GLY A 593 63.17 7.48 10.39
C GLY A 593 64.11 8.68 10.65
N PRO A 594 63.75 9.74 11.43
CA PRO A 594 62.54 9.94 12.25
C PRO A 594 61.86 11.36 12.21
N SER A 595 60.57 11.42 12.63
CA SER A 595 59.85 12.44 13.45
C SER A 595 59.66 13.94 13.02
N PRO A 596 58.60 14.64 13.52
CA PRO A 596 57.79 15.68 12.82
C PRO A 596 57.98 17.14 13.33
N PRO A 597 57.28 18.18 12.78
CA PRO A 597 55.94 18.57 13.29
C PRO A 597 54.94 19.17 12.24
N SER A 598 53.66 19.21 12.62
CA SER A 598 52.51 19.95 12.04
C SER A 598 52.58 21.48 12.34
N PRO A 599 51.66 22.40 11.89
CA PRO A 599 50.34 22.25 11.24
C PRO A 599 50.05 23.17 9.99
N THR A 600 48.84 22.97 9.43
CA THR A 600 48.05 23.59 8.32
C THR A 600 47.96 25.15 8.28
N PRO A 601 47.27 25.87 7.33
CA PRO A 601 46.32 25.51 6.23
C PRO A 601 46.41 26.32 4.88
N SER A 602 45.49 26.02 3.93
CA SER A 602 44.62 26.94 3.15
C SER A 602 44.65 26.94 1.60
N CYS A 603 43.42 27.16 1.09
CA CYS A 603 42.80 27.03 -0.25
C CYS A 603 43.22 27.99 -1.38
N ASP A 604 42.58 27.74 -2.54
CA ASP A 604 42.28 28.62 -3.70
C ASP A 604 43.27 28.59 -4.87
N GLU A 605 42.89 28.61 -6.15
CA GLU A 605 41.62 28.60 -6.89
C GLU A 605 42.00 28.40 -8.37
N LEU A 606 41.11 27.83 -9.19
CA LEU A 606 40.82 28.35 -10.53
C LEU A 606 39.51 27.71 -11.03
N SER A 607 38.43 28.44 -10.85
CA SER A 607 37.17 28.28 -11.57
C SER A 607 37.06 29.37 -12.64
N LEU A 608 36.28 29.08 -13.70
CA LEU A 608 35.38 29.97 -14.47
C LEU A 608 35.12 29.32 -15.84
N MET A 609 33.92 29.11 -16.39
CA MET A 609 32.52 29.21 -15.92
C MET A 609 31.61 28.80 -17.10
N SER A 610 30.54 28.02 -16.86
CA SER A 610 29.15 28.35 -17.21
C SER A 610 28.20 27.27 -16.64
N PHE A 611 27.41 27.65 -15.64
CA PHE A 611 26.71 26.77 -14.70
C PHE A 611 25.21 26.65 -14.96
N GLY A 612 24.67 25.48 -14.55
CA GLY A 612 23.26 25.18 -14.34
C GLY A 612 23.05 23.78 -13.73
N HIS A 613 23.79 23.44 -12.67
CA HIS A 613 23.73 22.16 -11.93
C HIS A 613 24.22 22.35 -10.49
N ARG A 614 23.48 21.85 -9.49
CA ARG A 614 23.95 21.37 -8.14
C ARG A 614 22.72 20.94 -7.33
N GLU A 615 22.37 19.65 -7.29
CA GLU A 615 22.65 18.76 -6.14
C GLU A 615 22.82 17.25 -6.50
N MET A 616 22.84 16.86 -7.78
CA MET A 616 22.93 15.44 -8.20
C MET A 616 24.32 14.71 -8.25
N PRO A 617 25.52 15.33 -8.13
CA PRO A 617 26.79 14.58 -8.36
C PRO A 617 27.27 13.62 -7.25
N GLU A 618 27.00 13.91 -5.96
CA GLU A 618 27.68 13.19 -4.87
C GLU A 618 27.15 11.76 -4.64
N ILE A 619 25.83 11.57 -4.73
CA ILE A 619 25.21 10.26 -4.50
C ILE A 619 25.49 9.29 -5.65
N GLU A 620 25.55 9.78 -6.89
CA GLU A 620 25.90 8.95 -8.05
C GLU A 620 27.34 8.47 -7.97
N HIS A 621 28.24 9.36 -7.55
CA HIS A 621 29.65 9.01 -7.31
C HIS A 621 29.77 7.95 -6.21
N ASP A 622 29.13 8.15 -5.07
CA ASP A 622 29.12 7.19 -3.95
C ASP A 622 28.54 5.81 -4.36
N LEU A 623 27.44 5.79 -5.09
CA LEU A 623 26.80 4.55 -5.55
C LEU A 623 27.60 3.84 -6.66
N SER A 624 28.30 4.59 -7.52
CA SER A 624 29.21 4.02 -8.52
C SER A 624 30.46 3.42 -7.85
N HIS A 625 30.97 4.08 -6.82
CA HIS A 625 32.03 3.51 -5.98
C HIS A 625 31.56 2.26 -5.24
N HIS A 626 30.34 2.27 -4.70
CA HIS A 626 29.74 1.09 -4.06
C HIS A 626 29.56 -0.06 -5.06
N TYR A 627 29.19 0.23 -6.30
CA TYR A 627 29.09 -0.76 -7.36
C TYR A 627 30.41 -1.52 -7.55
N LEU A 628 31.47 -0.79 -7.88
CA LEU A 628 32.78 -1.36 -8.20
C LEU A 628 33.44 -2.11 -7.02
N ASN A 629 33.28 -1.58 -5.81
CA ASN A 629 34.01 -2.10 -4.65
C ASN A 629 33.25 -3.15 -3.84
N VAL A 630 31.92 -3.20 -3.96
CA VAL A 630 31.08 -4.06 -3.12
C VAL A 630 30.14 -4.90 -3.98
N LEU A 631 29.25 -4.26 -4.73
CA LEU A 631 28.14 -4.96 -5.39
C LEU A 631 28.62 -5.91 -6.50
N VAL A 632 29.55 -5.51 -7.37
CA VAL A 632 30.06 -6.39 -8.44
C VAL A 632 30.66 -7.66 -7.88
N THR A 633 31.41 -7.56 -6.78
CA THR A 633 32.00 -8.74 -6.13
C THR A 633 30.94 -9.65 -5.51
N ALA A 634 29.82 -9.08 -5.04
CA ALA A 634 28.72 -9.83 -4.46
C ALA A 634 27.84 -10.51 -5.53
N LEU A 635 27.79 -9.94 -6.75
CA LEU A 635 27.07 -10.48 -7.91
C LEU A 635 27.77 -11.68 -8.57
N LEU A 636 29.04 -11.92 -8.26
CA LEU A 636 29.87 -12.94 -8.90
C LEU A 636 30.38 -13.98 -7.90
N LEU A 637 30.81 -15.13 -8.42
CA LEU A 637 31.37 -16.18 -7.58
C LEU A 637 32.73 -15.79 -7.00
N PRO A 638 33.06 -16.25 -5.77
CA PRO A 638 34.38 -16.03 -5.19
C PRO A 638 35.56 -16.58 -5.99
N THR A 639 35.30 -17.47 -6.95
CA THR A 639 36.28 -18.15 -7.80
C THR A 639 36.66 -17.37 -9.07
N VAL A 640 35.98 -16.25 -9.35
CA VAL A 640 36.25 -15.40 -10.52
C VAL A 640 37.64 -14.79 -10.43
N THR A 641 38.37 -14.77 -11.56
CA THR A 641 39.72 -14.19 -11.63
C THR A 641 39.66 -12.66 -11.52
N GLU A 642 40.74 -12.03 -11.04
CA GLU A 642 40.79 -10.56 -10.98
C GLU A 642 40.67 -9.93 -12.38
N ALA A 643 41.19 -10.59 -13.41
CA ALA A 643 41.12 -10.13 -14.80
C ALA A 643 39.66 -10.12 -15.32
N ASP A 644 38.89 -11.17 -15.07
CA ASP A 644 37.49 -11.24 -15.49
C ASP A 644 36.61 -10.23 -14.72
N LEU A 645 36.91 -10.02 -13.44
CA LEU A 645 36.22 -9.05 -12.59
C LEU A 645 36.46 -7.61 -13.07
N GLU A 646 37.71 -7.28 -13.40
CA GLU A 646 38.11 -5.97 -13.92
C GLU A 646 37.54 -5.73 -15.33
N ASP A 647 37.58 -6.74 -16.20
CA ASP A 647 37.02 -6.69 -17.55
C ASP A 647 35.51 -6.41 -17.52
N TYR A 648 34.75 -7.19 -16.73
CA TYR A 648 33.30 -6.99 -16.60
C TYR A 648 32.96 -5.62 -15.99
N GLY A 649 33.63 -5.25 -14.89
CA GLY A 649 33.41 -3.95 -14.24
C GLY A 649 33.68 -2.78 -15.19
N THR A 650 34.74 -2.87 -16.00
CA THR A 650 35.11 -1.84 -16.99
C THR A 650 34.08 -1.74 -18.11
N GLN A 651 33.62 -2.87 -18.64
CA GLN A 651 32.58 -2.88 -19.69
C GLN A 651 31.26 -2.28 -19.21
N VAL A 652 30.80 -2.64 -18.01
CA VAL A 652 29.55 -2.07 -17.46
C VAL A 652 29.72 -0.59 -17.14
N MET A 653 30.86 -0.17 -16.57
CA MET A 653 31.12 1.26 -16.35
C MET A 653 31.17 2.04 -17.67
N GLY A 654 31.78 1.49 -18.72
CA GLY A 654 31.74 2.07 -20.06
C GLY A 654 30.31 2.28 -20.55
N MET A 655 29.45 1.26 -20.39
CA MET A 655 28.03 1.34 -20.72
C MET A 655 27.26 2.34 -19.85
N MET A 656 27.57 2.46 -18.54
CA MET A 656 26.97 3.47 -17.67
C MET A 656 27.30 4.90 -18.12
N MET A 657 28.50 5.12 -18.68
CA MET A 657 28.91 6.43 -19.18
C MET A 657 28.27 6.79 -20.53
N SER A 658 27.90 5.78 -21.34
CA SER A 658 27.33 5.99 -22.67
C SER A 658 25.82 5.75 -22.76
N CYS A 659 25.20 5.14 -21.75
CA CYS A 659 23.80 4.72 -21.78
C CYS A 659 23.12 4.92 -20.42
N ASP A 660 22.17 5.86 -20.37
CA ASP A 660 21.44 6.22 -19.15
C ASP A 660 20.62 5.05 -18.58
N SER A 661 20.11 4.15 -19.43
CA SER A 661 19.35 2.97 -18.99
C SER A 661 20.19 2.07 -18.10
N VAL A 662 21.43 1.79 -18.54
CA VAL A 662 22.41 0.98 -17.81
C VAL A 662 22.84 1.71 -16.56
N LYS A 663 23.14 3.01 -16.65
CA LYS A 663 23.47 3.86 -15.50
C LYS A 663 22.43 3.75 -14.39
N TYR A 664 21.16 4.00 -14.72
CA TYR A 664 20.09 3.98 -13.74
C TYR A 664 19.85 2.57 -13.18
N ALA A 665 19.89 1.53 -14.01
CA ALA A 665 19.72 0.17 -13.51
C ALA A 665 20.83 -0.21 -12.52
N VAL A 666 22.10 0.11 -12.82
CA VAL A 666 23.22 -0.17 -11.91
C VAL A 666 23.12 0.64 -10.62
N LEU A 667 22.83 1.95 -10.70
CA LEU A 667 22.69 2.79 -9.50
C LEU A 667 21.52 2.36 -8.62
N ALA A 668 20.41 1.89 -9.21
CA ALA A 668 19.30 1.32 -8.47
C ALA A 668 19.73 0.11 -7.64
N ASN A 669 20.51 -0.81 -8.23
CA ASN A 669 21.04 -1.97 -7.52
C ASN A 669 22.00 -1.56 -6.40
N SER A 670 22.92 -0.64 -6.68
CA SER A 670 23.87 -0.16 -5.66
C SER A 670 23.15 0.46 -4.48
N ALA A 671 22.15 1.30 -4.73
CA ALA A 671 21.37 1.93 -3.68
C ALA A 671 20.55 0.89 -2.91
N SER A 672 19.92 -0.08 -3.59
CA SER A 672 19.18 -1.15 -2.92
C SER A 672 20.09 -2.00 -2.03
N ASN A 673 21.23 -2.44 -2.55
CA ASN A 673 22.19 -3.22 -1.80
C ASN A 673 22.71 -2.45 -0.58
N LYS A 674 23.01 -1.16 -0.76
CA LYS A 674 23.45 -0.30 0.33
C LYS A 674 22.35 -0.08 1.37
N PHE A 675 21.09 0.03 0.97
CA PHE A 675 19.96 -0.02 1.90
C PHE A 675 19.92 -1.35 2.66
N MET A 676 20.07 -2.48 2.00
CA MET A 676 20.05 -3.78 2.66
C MET A 676 21.17 -3.94 3.70
N LEU A 677 22.35 -3.39 3.43
CA LEU A 677 23.51 -3.42 4.33
C LEU A 677 23.43 -2.38 5.47
N THR A 678 22.89 -1.20 5.22
CA THR A 678 22.93 -0.06 6.17
C THR A 678 21.61 0.22 6.87
N LYS A 679 20.50 -0.25 6.29
CA LYS A 679 19.12 0.09 6.66
C LYS A 679 18.80 1.59 6.60
N ASN A 680 19.59 2.36 5.83
CA ASN A 680 19.36 3.80 5.66
C ASN A 680 18.33 4.06 4.54
N CYS A 681 17.15 4.55 4.93
CA CYS A 681 16.01 4.80 4.03
C CYS A 681 16.31 5.76 2.87
N ARG A 682 17.36 6.61 2.97
CA ARG A 682 17.82 7.46 1.84
C ARG A 682 18.15 6.61 0.61
N TYR A 683 18.82 5.48 0.81
CA TYR A 683 19.19 4.60 -0.29
C TYR A 683 17.99 3.82 -0.83
N HIS A 684 17.00 3.48 0.00
CA HIS A 684 15.77 2.83 -0.47
C HIS A 684 15.00 3.73 -1.46
N ASN A 685 14.75 4.98 -1.08
CA ASN A 685 14.09 5.96 -1.95
C ASN A 685 14.89 6.24 -3.23
N THR A 686 16.23 6.29 -3.11
CA THR A 686 17.12 6.50 -4.26
C THR A 686 17.10 5.31 -5.22
N ALA A 687 17.06 4.09 -4.68
CA ALA A 687 17.01 2.85 -5.46
C ALA A 687 15.74 2.80 -6.32
N LEU A 688 14.58 3.10 -5.74
CA LEU A 688 13.30 3.12 -6.44
C LEU A 688 13.27 4.15 -7.58
N ARG A 689 13.79 5.37 -7.34
CA ARG A 689 13.87 6.41 -8.38
C ARG A 689 14.68 5.97 -9.59
N TYR A 690 15.86 5.39 -9.37
CA TYR A 690 16.70 4.92 -10.46
C TYR A 690 16.09 3.70 -11.16
N TYR A 691 15.44 2.79 -10.43
CA TYR A 691 14.75 1.64 -11.02
C TYR A 691 13.64 2.07 -11.99
N LEU A 692 12.80 3.03 -11.60
CA LEU A 692 11.72 3.55 -12.46
C LEU A 692 12.26 4.19 -13.73
N ARG A 693 13.36 4.96 -13.64
CA ARG A 693 14.00 5.57 -14.82
C ARG A 693 14.59 4.52 -15.77
N ALA A 694 15.16 3.44 -15.23
CA ALA A 694 15.68 2.34 -16.04
C ALA A 694 14.56 1.61 -16.80
N ILE A 695 13.42 1.32 -16.15
CA ILE A 695 12.24 0.72 -16.81
C ILE A 695 11.73 1.59 -17.95
N GLU A 696 11.59 2.91 -17.71
CA GLU A 696 11.10 3.83 -18.73
C GLU A 696 12.00 3.80 -19.99
N SER A 697 13.30 3.64 -19.80
CA SER A 697 14.26 3.55 -20.89
C SER A 697 14.25 2.20 -21.60
N VAL A 698 14.03 1.09 -20.88
CA VAL A 698 13.85 -0.24 -21.49
C VAL A 698 12.60 -0.26 -22.36
N ASN A 699 11.47 0.27 -21.89
CA ASN A 699 10.23 0.31 -22.65
C ASN A 699 10.39 1.07 -23.97
N ARG A 700 11.15 2.18 -23.97
CA ARG A 700 11.50 2.90 -25.20
C ARG A 700 12.36 2.06 -26.13
N SER A 701 13.42 1.45 -25.61
CA SER A 701 14.33 0.61 -26.40
C SER A 701 13.65 -0.61 -27.03
N LEU A 702 12.66 -1.20 -26.34
CA LEU A 702 11.88 -2.33 -26.86
C LEU A 702 10.91 -1.92 -27.98
N LEU A 703 10.37 -0.71 -27.95
CA LEU A 703 9.53 -0.18 -29.04
C LEU A 703 10.36 0.01 -30.32
N ASP A 704 11.59 0.52 -30.18
CA ASP A 704 12.51 0.70 -31.30
C ASP A 704 12.96 -0.65 -31.88
N LEU A 705 13.18 -1.65 -31.02
CA LEU A 705 13.49 -3.03 -31.43
C LEU A 705 12.34 -3.71 -32.20
N GLY A 706 11.08 -3.38 -31.88
CA GLY A 706 9.93 -3.88 -32.65
C GLY A 706 9.80 -3.28 -34.05
N SER A 707 10.45 -2.14 -34.29
CA SER A 707 10.40 -1.39 -35.55
C SER A 707 11.62 -1.64 -36.46
N SER A 708 12.72 -2.12 -35.89
CA SER A 708 13.96 -2.45 -36.57
C SER A 708 14.14 -3.98 -36.59
N HIS A 709 14.57 -4.58 -37.71
CA HIS A 709 14.94 -6.01 -37.73
C HIS A 709 16.31 -6.26 -37.07
N GLU A 710 16.71 -5.42 -36.11
CA GLU A 710 18.03 -5.42 -35.49
C GLU A 710 18.07 -6.27 -34.22
N SER A 711 19.24 -6.84 -33.96
CA SER A 711 19.52 -7.65 -32.77
C SER A 711 19.45 -6.82 -31.49
N PRO A 712 19.00 -7.37 -30.35
CA PRO A 712 19.06 -6.68 -29.06
C PRO A 712 20.46 -6.18 -28.72
N SER A 713 20.61 -4.89 -28.39
CA SER A 713 21.90 -4.33 -28.00
C SER A 713 22.39 -4.89 -26.65
N ASP A 714 23.71 -4.86 -26.45
CA ASP A 714 24.32 -5.25 -25.15
C ASP A 714 23.86 -4.32 -24.02
N THR A 715 23.58 -3.05 -24.31
CA THR A 715 23.05 -2.08 -23.32
C THR A 715 21.63 -2.45 -22.85
N LEU A 716 20.77 -2.88 -23.77
CA LEU A 716 19.40 -3.32 -23.45
C LEU A 716 19.44 -4.59 -22.61
N LEU A 717 20.20 -5.60 -23.03
CA LEU A 717 20.37 -6.84 -22.27
C LEU A 717 20.93 -6.55 -20.87
N THR A 718 21.97 -5.73 -20.77
CA THR A 718 22.58 -5.35 -19.50
C THR A 718 21.60 -4.62 -18.59
N THR A 719 20.78 -3.71 -19.14
CA THR A 719 19.78 -2.99 -18.35
C THR A 719 18.73 -3.95 -17.78
N VAL A 720 18.20 -4.86 -18.60
CA VAL A 720 17.21 -5.86 -18.13
C VAL A 720 17.83 -6.80 -17.08
N VAL A 721 19.10 -7.18 -17.25
CA VAL A 721 19.85 -7.95 -16.25
C VAL A 721 19.86 -7.23 -14.90
N TYR A 722 20.25 -5.95 -14.88
CA TYR A 722 20.25 -5.16 -13.66
C TYR A 722 18.84 -4.89 -13.11
N LEU A 723 17.78 -4.85 -13.94
CA LEU A 723 16.41 -4.72 -13.45
C LEU A 723 15.94 -5.96 -12.67
N TYR A 724 16.21 -7.19 -13.11
CA TYR A 724 15.90 -8.35 -12.27
C TYR A 724 16.82 -8.43 -11.05
N LEU A 725 18.11 -8.07 -11.19
CA LEU A 725 19.02 -8.04 -10.04
C LEU A 725 18.51 -7.08 -8.96
N TYR A 726 17.96 -5.93 -9.35
CA TYR A 726 17.35 -5.00 -8.40
C TYR A 726 16.25 -5.68 -7.58
N ASN A 727 15.45 -6.55 -8.21
CA ASN A 727 14.39 -7.27 -7.52
C ASN A 727 14.93 -8.33 -6.54
N PHE A 728 15.98 -9.08 -6.89
CA PHE A 728 16.55 -10.09 -5.99
C PHE A 728 17.43 -9.49 -4.87
N TRP A 729 18.10 -8.38 -5.16
CA TRP A 729 18.94 -7.63 -4.22
C TRP A 729 18.14 -6.54 -3.47
N GLY A 730 16.86 -6.40 -3.83
CA GLY A 730 15.85 -5.48 -3.33
C GLY A 730 15.49 -5.62 -1.87
N ALA A 731 14.82 -4.62 -1.31
CA ALA A 731 13.95 -4.83 -0.15
C ALA A 731 12.57 -5.35 -0.59
N ASP A 732 12.11 -4.95 -1.78
CA ASP A 732 10.77 -5.18 -2.31
C ASP A 732 10.71 -6.43 -3.22
N THR A 733 11.25 -7.55 -2.72
CA THR A 733 11.87 -8.61 -3.54
C THR A 733 10.99 -9.43 -4.49
N SER A 734 9.77 -9.01 -4.85
CA SER A 734 8.88 -9.87 -5.66
C SER A 734 7.99 -9.18 -6.69
N LEU A 735 8.03 -7.85 -6.82
CA LEU A 735 7.01 -7.15 -7.60
C LEU A 735 7.11 -7.43 -9.11
N ASP A 736 8.33 -7.54 -9.69
CA ASP A 736 8.49 -7.71 -11.16
C ASP A 736 9.61 -8.67 -11.62
N ALA A 737 10.33 -9.35 -10.71
CA ALA A 737 11.48 -10.21 -11.06
C ALA A 737 11.20 -11.19 -12.22
N ARG A 738 10.03 -11.84 -12.20
CA ARG A 738 9.58 -12.78 -13.24
C ARG A 738 9.57 -12.16 -14.62
N LYS A 739 8.97 -10.97 -14.77
CA LYS A 739 8.82 -10.29 -16.07
C LYS A 739 10.18 -9.93 -16.66
N HIS A 740 11.10 -9.46 -15.83
CA HIS A 740 12.45 -9.09 -16.26
C HIS A 740 13.29 -10.31 -16.63
N VAL A 741 13.17 -11.43 -15.89
CA VAL A 741 13.86 -12.69 -16.26
C VAL A 741 13.26 -13.28 -17.55
N ASP A 742 11.93 -13.28 -17.72
CA ASP A 742 11.26 -13.69 -18.96
C ASP A 742 11.70 -12.82 -20.16
N GLY A 743 11.80 -11.51 -19.93
CA GLY A 743 12.34 -10.55 -20.90
C GLY A 743 13.79 -10.87 -21.28
N ALA A 744 14.67 -11.10 -20.29
CA ALA A 744 16.07 -11.42 -20.54
C ALA A 744 16.25 -12.75 -21.29
N MET A 745 15.49 -13.80 -20.94
CA MET A 745 15.47 -15.06 -21.68
C MET A 745 15.04 -14.85 -23.14
N SER A 746 14.04 -14.00 -23.38
CA SER A 746 13.56 -13.70 -24.72
C SER A 746 14.60 -12.93 -25.54
N LEU A 747 15.27 -11.94 -24.94
CA LEU A 747 16.36 -11.20 -25.60
C LEU A 747 17.54 -12.10 -25.94
N LEU A 748 17.92 -13.02 -25.06
CA LEU A 748 18.98 -14.00 -25.33
C LEU A 748 18.59 -14.99 -26.43
N LYS A 749 17.34 -15.48 -26.46
CA LYS A 749 16.85 -16.32 -27.56
C LYS A 749 16.99 -15.63 -28.92
N LEU A 750 16.61 -14.36 -29.01
CA LEU A 750 16.81 -13.55 -30.22
C LEU A 750 18.30 -13.45 -30.59
N ARG A 751 19.18 -13.27 -29.60
CA ARG A 751 20.64 -13.21 -29.81
C ARG A 751 21.28 -14.54 -30.22
N TYR A 752 20.70 -15.68 -29.82
CA TYR A 752 21.15 -17.00 -30.29
C TYR A 752 20.76 -17.25 -31.76
N GLU A 753 19.64 -16.69 -32.21
CA GLU A 753 19.10 -16.88 -33.56
C GLU A 753 19.68 -15.89 -34.58
N ASP A 754 20.17 -14.73 -34.12
CA ASP A 754 20.79 -13.72 -34.96
C ASP A 754 22.20 -14.11 -35.43
N LYS A 755 22.34 -14.31 -36.75
CA LYS A 755 23.62 -14.63 -37.40
C LYS A 755 24.49 -13.40 -37.65
N SER A 756 23.94 -12.19 -37.54
CA SER A 756 24.65 -10.93 -37.83
C SER A 756 25.43 -10.38 -36.64
N SER A 757 24.97 -10.62 -35.41
CA SER A 757 25.64 -10.26 -34.16
C SER A 757 25.61 -11.41 -33.13
N PRO A 758 26.27 -12.56 -33.44
CA PRO A 758 26.23 -13.73 -32.59
C PRO A 758 26.91 -13.47 -31.23
N LEU A 759 26.39 -14.11 -30.17
CA LEU A 759 27.05 -14.11 -28.87
C LEU A 759 28.43 -14.77 -28.98
N SER A 760 29.45 -14.10 -28.44
CA SER A 760 30.81 -14.65 -28.35
C SER A 760 31.10 -15.16 -26.96
N MET A 761 31.55 -16.41 -26.85
CA MET A 761 32.08 -17.01 -25.62
C MET A 761 33.37 -16.34 -25.14
N SER A 762 34.09 -15.62 -26.01
CA SER A 762 35.26 -14.83 -25.63
C SER A 762 34.89 -13.51 -24.94
N SER A 763 33.61 -13.13 -24.93
CA SER A 763 33.11 -11.94 -24.23
C SER A 763 32.66 -12.34 -22.83
N THR A 764 33.35 -11.81 -21.82
CA THR A 764 32.99 -11.96 -20.40
C THR A 764 31.57 -11.50 -20.12
N LEU A 765 31.13 -10.40 -20.76
CA LEU A 765 29.77 -9.85 -20.64
C LEU A 765 28.69 -10.83 -21.13
N HIS A 766 28.85 -11.40 -22.33
CA HIS A 766 27.86 -12.34 -22.89
C HIS A 766 27.75 -13.62 -22.07
N ARG A 767 28.90 -14.13 -21.61
CA ARG A 767 28.96 -15.32 -20.77
C ARG A 767 28.26 -15.08 -19.44
N LEU A 768 28.58 -13.98 -18.76
CA LEU A 768 28.00 -13.61 -17.47
C LEU A 768 26.49 -13.37 -17.58
N ALA A 769 26.03 -12.66 -18.61
CA ALA A 769 24.59 -12.46 -18.85
C ALA A 769 23.86 -13.80 -19.00
N THR A 770 24.43 -14.74 -19.77
CA THR A 770 23.84 -16.07 -19.96
C THR A 770 23.79 -16.87 -18.66
N GLU A 771 24.92 -16.96 -17.94
CA GLU A 771 24.99 -17.66 -16.65
C GLU A 771 24.06 -17.03 -15.60
N SER A 772 23.93 -15.70 -15.59
CA SER A 772 23.05 -14.95 -14.69
C SER A 772 21.58 -15.20 -14.95
N VAL A 773 21.13 -15.13 -16.20
CA VAL A 773 19.74 -15.41 -16.57
C VAL A 773 19.36 -16.85 -16.22
N LEU A 774 20.25 -17.82 -16.48
CA LEU A 774 20.05 -19.22 -16.10
C LEU A 774 19.90 -19.38 -14.58
N TYR A 775 20.79 -18.78 -13.79
CA TYR A 775 20.72 -18.87 -12.33
C TYR A 775 19.42 -18.26 -11.79
N GLN A 776 19.01 -17.09 -12.28
CA GLN A 776 17.79 -16.43 -11.79
C GLN A 776 16.52 -17.13 -12.26
N ALA A 777 16.50 -17.70 -13.47
CA ALA A 777 15.41 -18.55 -13.95
C ALA A 777 15.27 -19.81 -13.08
N PHE A 778 16.39 -20.45 -12.74
CA PHE A 778 16.42 -21.55 -11.77
C PHE A 778 15.87 -21.10 -10.41
N LEU A 779 16.35 -19.97 -9.88
CA LEU A 779 15.94 -19.49 -8.57
C LEU A 779 14.43 -19.17 -8.53
N LEU A 780 13.86 -18.60 -9.59
CA LEU A 780 12.40 -18.37 -9.69
C LEU A 780 11.62 -19.68 -9.73
N ALA A 781 12.04 -20.65 -10.54
CA ALA A 781 11.41 -21.97 -10.60
C ALA A 781 11.48 -22.67 -9.24
N ALA A 782 12.61 -22.52 -8.53
CA ALA A 782 12.89 -23.18 -7.28
C ALA A 782 12.49 -22.38 -6.02
N ARG A 783 11.94 -21.17 -6.19
CA ARG A 783 11.65 -20.21 -5.11
C ARG A 783 10.58 -20.72 -4.14
N LYS A 784 9.56 -21.37 -4.69
CA LYS A 784 8.45 -22.02 -3.99
C LYS A 784 8.44 -23.49 -4.40
N PRO A 785 9.28 -24.34 -3.78
CA PRO A 785 9.46 -25.71 -4.23
C PRO A 785 8.19 -26.57 -4.17
N PHE A 786 7.16 -26.14 -3.42
CA PHE A 786 5.86 -26.82 -3.30
C PHE A 786 4.68 -26.10 -3.99
N ALA A 787 4.97 -25.03 -4.74
CA ALA A 787 4.00 -24.31 -5.57
C ALA A 787 4.75 -23.40 -6.58
N PRO A 788 5.51 -23.96 -7.54
CA PRO A 788 6.28 -23.21 -8.50
C PRO A 788 5.32 -22.45 -9.40
N ASN A 789 5.65 -21.20 -9.64
CA ASN A 789 4.86 -20.30 -10.49
C ASN A 789 5.68 -19.81 -11.70
N PHE A 790 6.79 -20.49 -11.99
CA PHE A 790 7.74 -20.13 -13.02
C PHE A 790 8.32 -21.39 -13.67
N HIS A 791 8.36 -21.42 -15.00
CA HIS A 791 8.93 -22.52 -15.78
C HIS A 791 10.04 -21.98 -16.67
N ILE A 792 11.13 -22.73 -16.75
CA ILE A 792 12.26 -22.40 -17.61
C ILE A 792 11.95 -22.91 -19.02
N ASP A 793 12.05 -22.04 -20.02
CA ASP A 793 11.85 -22.40 -21.42
C ASP A 793 12.88 -23.47 -21.86
N PRO A 794 12.44 -24.68 -22.30
CA PRO A 794 13.36 -25.74 -22.70
C PRO A 794 14.25 -25.41 -23.90
N GLN A 795 13.76 -24.57 -24.83
CA GLN A 795 14.53 -24.12 -25.99
C GLN A 795 15.65 -23.17 -25.55
N PHE A 796 15.33 -22.22 -24.67
CA PHE A 796 16.32 -21.32 -24.09
C PHE A 796 17.41 -22.11 -23.33
N MET A 797 17.01 -23.11 -22.56
CA MET A 797 17.92 -23.98 -21.82
C MET A 797 18.89 -24.72 -22.76
N ALA A 798 18.37 -25.34 -23.83
CA ALA A 798 19.19 -26.07 -24.80
C ALA A 798 20.16 -25.16 -25.58
N GLN A 799 19.70 -23.96 -25.97
CA GLN A 799 20.56 -22.98 -26.65
C GLN A 799 21.67 -22.47 -25.74
N SER A 800 21.33 -22.18 -24.47
CA SER A 800 22.32 -21.74 -23.47
C SER A 800 23.34 -22.84 -23.14
N GLU A 801 22.92 -24.11 -23.10
CA GLU A 801 23.81 -25.28 -23.00
C GLU A 801 24.80 -25.35 -24.16
N SER A 802 24.28 -25.21 -25.38
CA SER A 802 25.13 -25.22 -26.57
C SER A 802 26.13 -24.07 -26.56
N PHE A 803 25.72 -22.89 -26.09
CA PHE A 803 26.58 -21.72 -25.98
C PHE A 803 27.69 -21.91 -24.95
N LEU A 804 27.36 -22.35 -23.73
CA LEU A 804 28.31 -22.50 -22.62
C LEU A 804 29.34 -23.64 -22.79
N ASN A 805 29.27 -24.39 -23.89
CA ASN A 805 30.11 -25.54 -24.26
C ASN A 805 30.01 -26.72 -23.28
N ASN A 806 29.83 -27.93 -23.81
CA ASN A 806 29.60 -29.16 -23.02
C ASN A 806 30.72 -29.47 -22.00
N GLU A 807 31.97 -29.05 -22.23
CA GLU A 807 33.09 -29.36 -21.32
C GLU A 807 33.00 -28.62 -19.98
N LEU A 808 32.57 -27.36 -19.99
CA LEU A 808 32.33 -26.53 -18.80
C LEU A 808 31.21 -27.08 -17.90
N ILE A 809 30.28 -27.81 -18.53
CA ILE A 809 29.04 -28.33 -17.95
C ILE A 809 29.22 -29.75 -17.38
N ASN A 810 30.21 -30.49 -17.87
CA ASN A 810 30.42 -31.90 -17.55
C ASN A 810 31.51 -32.17 -16.50
N THR A 811 32.30 -31.16 -16.11
CA THR A 811 33.26 -31.31 -15.01
C THR A 811 32.58 -31.09 -13.65
N LEU A 812 32.97 -31.88 -12.65
CA LEU A 812 32.46 -31.74 -11.27
C LEU A 812 32.81 -30.38 -10.66
N PHE A 813 33.87 -29.74 -11.15
CA PHE A 813 34.32 -28.41 -10.77
C PHE A 813 34.41 -27.58 -12.06
N SER A 814 33.61 -26.52 -12.15
CA SER A 814 33.74 -25.54 -13.22
C SER A 814 34.67 -24.45 -12.72
N ASP A 815 35.99 -24.66 -12.82
CA ASP A 815 37.00 -23.69 -12.37
C ASP A 815 36.87 -22.32 -13.07
N SER A 816 36.02 -22.21 -14.09
CA SER A 816 35.82 -20.99 -14.86
C SER A 816 34.40 -20.42 -14.87
N SER A 817 33.40 -20.99 -14.17
CA SER A 817 32.05 -20.38 -14.09
C SER A 817 32.09 -19.07 -13.30
N LEU A 818 31.38 -18.06 -13.81
CA LEU A 818 31.33 -16.72 -13.22
C LEU A 818 30.14 -16.54 -12.28
N VAL A 819 29.01 -17.22 -12.57
CA VAL A 819 27.75 -17.03 -11.85
C VAL A 819 27.10 -18.36 -11.41
N LEU A 820 27.05 -19.38 -12.26
CA LEU A 820 26.36 -20.64 -11.94
C LEU A 820 27.04 -21.42 -10.82
N GLY A 821 28.34 -21.69 -10.95
CA GLY A 821 29.16 -22.34 -9.91
C GLY A 821 28.82 -23.80 -9.61
N LEU A 822 27.77 -24.34 -10.23
CA LEU A 822 27.35 -25.73 -10.17
C LEU A 822 27.18 -26.28 -11.59
N PRO A 823 27.40 -27.59 -11.81
CA PRO A 823 27.14 -28.24 -13.09
C PRO A 823 25.68 -28.08 -13.51
N LEU A 824 25.44 -27.70 -14.77
CA LEU A 824 24.07 -27.46 -15.26
C LEU A 824 23.18 -28.71 -15.23
N ARG A 825 23.79 -29.90 -15.31
CA ARG A 825 23.10 -31.18 -15.11
C ARG A 825 22.43 -31.27 -13.73
N LEU A 826 23.04 -30.69 -12.69
CA LEU A 826 22.46 -30.65 -11.35
C LEU A 826 21.28 -29.68 -11.28
N TYR A 827 21.41 -28.48 -11.88
CA TYR A 827 20.28 -27.54 -11.99
C TYR A 827 19.08 -28.17 -12.70
N ARG A 828 19.32 -28.87 -13.82
CA ARG A 828 18.27 -29.60 -14.55
C ARG A 828 17.61 -30.68 -13.71
N LEU A 829 18.42 -31.50 -13.04
CA LEU A 829 17.90 -32.54 -12.15
C LEU A 829 17.00 -31.93 -11.07
N ILE A 830 17.42 -30.83 -10.43
CA ILE A 830 16.63 -30.14 -9.42
C ILE A 830 15.33 -29.59 -10.00
N THR A 831 15.37 -28.91 -11.14
CA THR A 831 14.15 -28.37 -11.78
C THR A 831 13.17 -29.49 -12.12
N VAL A 832 13.64 -30.63 -12.63
CA VAL A 832 12.78 -31.79 -12.91
C VAL A 832 12.20 -32.39 -11.63
N ILE A 833 12.98 -32.47 -10.54
CA ILE A 833 12.48 -32.90 -9.22
C ILE A 833 11.38 -31.96 -8.72
N ILE A 834 11.58 -30.65 -8.84
CA ILE A 834 10.58 -29.64 -8.42
C ILE A 834 9.33 -29.70 -9.31
N ASP A 835 9.47 -29.75 -10.63
CA ASP A 835 8.33 -29.87 -11.54
C ASP A 835 7.52 -31.15 -11.24
N MET A 836 8.21 -32.26 -10.93
CA MET A 836 7.57 -33.51 -10.53
C MET A 836 6.83 -33.40 -9.19
N LEU A 837 7.42 -32.73 -8.20
CA LEU A 837 6.81 -32.48 -6.88
C LEU A 837 5.49 -31.72 -6.98
N ASN A 838 5.32 -30.92 -8.03
CA ASN A 838 4.18 -30.02 -8.22
C ASN A 838 3.23 -30.47 -9.32
N SER A 839 3.52 -31.59 -9.99
CA SER A 839 2.63 -32.15 -10.98
C SER A 839 1.34 -32.68 -10.33
N PRO A 840 0.15 -32.38 -10.90
CA PRO A 840 -1.12 -32.94 -10.42
C PRO A 840 -1.25 -34.45 -10.71
N GLU A 841 -0.41 -35.00 -11.58
CA GLU A 841 -0.38 -36.43 -11.92
C GLU A 841 0.55 -37.20 -10.98
N HIS A 842 0.18 -38.43 -10.59
CA HIS A 842 1.10 -39.27 -9.82
C HIS A 842 2.36 -39.53 -10.66
N PRO A 843 3.56 -39.37 -10.08
CA PRO A 843 4.77 -39.60 -10.85
C PRO A 843 4.81 -41.08 -11.25
N GLY A 844 4.95 -41.33 -12.55
CA GLY A 844 5.07 -42.70 -13.05
C GLY A 844 6.26 -43.39 -12.41
N ALA A 845 6.10 -44.66 -12.00
CA ALA A 845 7.15 -45.43 -11.33
C ALA A 845 8.47 -45.48 -12.12
N GLU A 846 8.39 -45.44 -13.44
CA GLU A 846 9.54 -45.37 -14.35
C GLU A 846 10.31 -44.04 -14.22
N THR A 847 9.60 -42.91 -14.15
CA THR A 847 10.18 -41.56 -14.00
C THR A 847 10.88 -41.40 -12.65
N VAL A 848 10.25 -41.88 -11.56
CA VAL A 848 10.86 -41.86 -10.21
C VAL A 848 12.13 -42.72 -10.20
N THR A 849 12.06 -43.93 -10.77
CA THR A 849 13.23 -44.82 -10.85
C THR A 849 14.37 -44.19 -11.64
N ARG A 850 14.07 -43.51 -12.75
CA ARG A 850 15.07 -42.77 -13.54
C ARG A 850 15.73 -41.66 -12.70
N LEU A 851 14.96 -40.85 -11.98
CA LEU A 851 15.52 -39.77 -11.16
C LEU A 851 16.36 -40.29 -9.98
N LEU A 852 15.95 -41.41 -9.37
CA LEU A 852 16.76 -42.10 -8.36
C LEU A 852 18.09 -42.60 -8.94
N GLN A 853 18.11 -43.10 -10.18
CA GLN A 853 19.34 -43.47 -10.87
C GLN A 853 20.21 -42.25 -11.21
N GLU A 854 19.59 -41.13 -11.59
CA GLU A 854 20.30 -39.89 -11.93
C GLU A 854 20.92 -39.18 -10.72
N ILE A 855 20.27 -39.23 -9.54
CA ILE A 855 20.79 -38.60 -8.32
C ILE A 855 21.88 -39.44 -7.64
N LYS A 856 21.84 -40.76 -7.79
CA LYS A 856 22.71 -41.71 -7.07
C LYS A 856 24.21 -41.41 -7.21
N PRO A 857 24.77 -41.09 -8.40
CA PRO A 857 26.18 -40.70 -8.51
C PRO A 857 26.53 -39.43 -7.70
N TRP A 858 25.58 -38.51 -7.55
CA TRP A 858 25.75 -37.31 -6.73
C TRP A 858 25.72 -37.64 -5.24
N GLU A 859 24.83 -38.54 -4.82
CA GLU A 859 24.78 -39.04 -3.43
C GLU A 859 26.06 -39.79 -3.06
N GLU A 860 26.58 -40.64 -3.95
CA GLU A 860 27.87 -41.30 -3.80
C GLU A 860 29.00 -40.26 -3.66
N PHE A 861 28.99 -39.21 -4.49
CA PHE A 861 29.99 -38.13 -4.40
C PHE A 861 30.02 -37.43 -3.03
N VAL A 862 28.86 -37.16 -2.42
CA VAL A 862 28.79 -36.43 -1.14
C VAL A 862 28.97 -37.32 0.09
N THR A 863 28.71 -38.63 -0.05
CA THR A 863 28.88 -39.63 1.02
C THR A 863 30.28 -40.23 1.06
N THR A 864 31.00 -40.26 -0.06
CA THR A 864 32.38 -40.76 -0.09
C THR A 864 33.31 -39.75 0.56
N ASP A 865 33.75 -40.02 1.80
CA ASP A 865 34.73 -39.18 2.50
C ASP A 865 36.12 -39.37 1.87
N ARG A 866 36.42 -38.61 0.80
CA ARG A 866 37.78 -38.53 0.21
C ARG A 866 38.82 -37.90 1.16
N ALA A 867 38.51 -37.73 2.44
CA ALA A 867 39.45 -37.31 3.47
C ALA A 867 40.36 -38.46 3.94
N GLU A 868 40.02 -39.74 3.71
CA GLU A 868 40.79 -40.87 4.25
C GLU A 868 41.57 -41.71 3.21
N THR A 869 41.39 -41.46 1.92
CA THR A 869 42.10 -42.21 0.85
C THR A 869 43.21 -41.39 0.20
N GLY A 870 44.18 -40.92 0.99
CA GLY A 870 45.59 -40.67 0.62
C GLY A 870 45.94 -39.86 -0.65
N SER A 871 44.98 -39.25 -1.34
CA SER A 871 45.19 -38.37 -2.48
C SER A 871 45.02 -36.93 -2.01
N ALA A 872 45.89 -36.05 -2.51
CA ALA A 872 46.26 -34.77 -1.91
C ALA A 872 45.07 -33.96 -1.31
N PRO A 873 45.22 -33.38 -0.11
CA PRO A 873 44.20 -32.53 0.47
C PRO A 873 43.92 -31.33 -0.46
N PHE A 874 42.66 -31.07 -0.77
CA PHE A 874 42.20 -29.88 -1.49
C PHE A 874 42.93 -28.65 -0.96
N SER A 875 43.78 -28.07 -1.80
CA SER A 875 44.91 -27.25 -1.35
C SER A 875 44.53 -25.77 -1.24
N THR A 876 43.42 -25.36 -1.87
CA THR A 876 42.98 -23.96 -1.91
C THR A 876 41.62 -23.74 -1.22
N PRO A 877 41.37 -22.57 -0.60
CA PRO A 877 40.05 -22.20 -0.07
C PRO A 877 38.91 -22.20 -1.12
N SER A 878 39.26 -21.99 -2.40
CA SER A 878 38.33 -21.98 -3.54
C SER A 878 37.71 -23.37 -3.81
N GLU A 879 38.54 -24.41 -3.80
CA GLU A 879 38.10 -25.81 -3.98
C GLU A 879 37.18 -26.26 -2.85
N ARG A 880 37.46 -25.82 -1.60
CA ARG A 880 36.62 -26.11 -0.43
C ARG A 880 35.26 -25.42 -0.52
N PHE A 881 35.22 -24.18 -1.02
CA PHE A 881 33.99 -23.43 -1.27
C PHE A 881 33.06 -24.15 -2.26
N GLN A 882 33.58 -24.52 -3.44
CA GLN A 882 32.78 -25.17 -4.47
C GLN A 882 32.25 -26.53 -3.99
N ARG A 883 33.09 -27.32 -3.31
CA ARG A 883 32.67 -28.61 -2.75
C ARG A 883 31.51 -28.46 -1.77
N ASP A 884 31.61 -27.55 -0.80
CA ASP A 884 30.57 -27.38 0.22
C ASP A 884 29.25 -26.88 -0.40
N ALA A 885 29.31 -25.93 -1.34
CA ALA A 885 28.15 -25.46 -2.07
C ALA A 885 27.48 -26.59 -2.88
N ILE A 886 28.24 -27.32 -3.71
CA ILE A 886 27.73 -28.47 -4.47
C ILE A 886 27.11 -29.50 -3.53
N THR A 887 27.78 -29.81 -2.42
CA THR A 887 27.28 -30.78 -1.44
C THR A 887 25.94 -30.35 -0.88
N LEU A 888 25.77 -29.09 -0.47
CA LEU A 888 24.50 -28.58 0.05
C LEU A 888 23.37 -28.65 -0.98
N PHE A 889 23.64 -28.36 -2.27
CA PHE A 889 22.65 -28.50 -3.34
C PHE A 889 22.23 -29.95 -3.58
N VAL A 890 23.20 -30.87 -3.64
CA VAL A 890 22.93 -32.31 -3.80
C VAL A 890 22.09 -32.84 -2.65
N LEU A 891 22.43 -32.47 -1.41
CA LEU A 891 21.69 -32.89 -0.21
C LEU A 891 20.26 -32.33 -0.23
N ALA A 892 20.07 -31.07 -0.62
CA ALA A 892 18.75 -30.47 -0.76
C ALA A 892 17.91 -31.15 -1.87
N ALA A 893 18.51 -31.45 -3.02
CA ALA A 893 17.85 -32.17 -4.11
C ALA A 893 17.45 -33.60 -3.71
N SER A 894 18.36 -34.32 -3.03
CA SER A 894 18.13 -35.67 -2.50
C SER A 894 16.99 -35.68 -1.47
N LEU A 895 16.94 -34.70 -0.58
CA LEU A 895 15.84 -34.53 0.37
C LEU A 895 14.47 -34.36 -0.32
N LEU A 896 14.41 -33.56 -1.38
CA LEU A 896 13.18 -33.36 -2.15
C LEU A 896 12.77 -34.62 -2.91
N LEU A 897 13.71 -35.41 -3.45
CA LEU A 897 13.39 -36.64 -4.18
C LEU A 897 12.93 -37.77 -3.27
N ASP A 898 13.56 -37.94 -2.10
CA ASP A 898 13.11 -38.89 -1.07
C ASP A 898 11.66 -38.59 -0.67
N TYR A 899 11.34 -37.31 -0.52
CA TYR A 899 10.00 -36.86 -0.21
C TYR A 899 8.96 -37.27 -1.28
N ILE A 900 9.28 -37.09 -2.57
CA ILE A 900 8.38 -37.51 -3.67
C ILE A 900 8.19 -39.03 -3.67
N THR A 901 9.26 -39.77 -3.37
CA THR A 901 9.23 -41.25 -3.33
C THR A 901 8.32 -41.74 -2.20
N GLU A 902 8.40 -41.16 -1.01
CA GLU A 902 7.56 -41.50 0.14
C GLU A 902 6.08 -41.12 -0.08
N TYR A 903 5.83 -39.95 -0.68
CA TYR A 903 4.49 -39.51 -1.04
C TYR A 903 3.82 -40.45 -2.07
N SER A 904 4.60 -40.97 -3.02
CA SER A 904 4.12 -41.91 -4.04
C SER A 904 3.73 -43.29 -3.50
N ILE A 905 4.23 -43.68 -2.33
CA ILE A 905 3.99 -44.99 -1.71
C ILE A 905 2.77 -44.98 -0.76
N SER A 906 2.37 -43.81 -0.25
CA SER A 906 1.53 -43.72 0.96
C SER A 906 0.01 -43.60 0.77
N THR A 907 -0.57 -43.33 -0.43
CA THR A 907 -2.05 -43.34 -0.61
C THR A 907 -2.53 -43.57 -2.07
N PRO A 908 -3.41 -44.56 -2.36
CA PRO A 908 -4.06 -44.70 -3.67
C PRO A 908 -5.46 -44.05 -3.81
N SER A 909 -6.06 -43.44 -2.78
CA SER A 909 -7.47 -43.01 -2.88
C SER A 909 -7.87 -41.92 -1.88
N THR A 910 -7.75 -40.65 -2.28
CA THR A 910 -8.67 -39.51 -2.02
C THR A 910 -7.95 -38.24 -2.46
N ARG A 911 -8.31 -37.70 -3.64
CA ARG A 911 -7.72 -36.51 -4.25
C ARG A 911 -8.68 -35.32 -4.12
N GLU A 912 -8.62 -34.61 -2.99
CA GLU A 912 -8.96 -33.19 -2.91
C GLU A 912 -7.90 -32.53 -2.04
N GLY A 913 -7.11 -31.63 -2.63
CA GLY A 913 -5.92 -31.05 -2.01
C GLY A 913 -4.66 -31.58 -2.67
N GLY A 914 -4.10 -30.80 -3.59
CA GLY A 914 -2.72 -31.01 -4.01
C GLY A 914 -1.75 -30.87 -2.83
N LEU A 915 -0.46 -31.01 -3.09
CA LEU A 915 0.62 -30.83 -2.12
C LEU A 915 0.68 -29.42 -1.45
N LEU A 916 -0.29 -28.55 -1.77
CA LEU A 916 -0.72 -27.33 -1.08
C LEU A 916 -1.12 -27.55 0.41
N GLY A 917 -1.28 -28.79 0.87
CA GLY A 917 -1.57 -29.10 2.28
C GLY A 917 -0.44 -28.79 3.28
N ILE A 918 0.77 -28.43 2.82
CA ILE A 918 1.86 -28.01 3.74
C ILE A 918 1.54 -26.67 4.44
N THR A 919 0.62 -25.87 3.89
CA THR A 919 0.15 -24.62 4.51
C THR A 919 -1.22 -24.75 5.20
N GLY A 920 -1.85 -25.94 5.17
CA GLY A 920 -3.18 -26.16 5.74
C GLY A 920 -3.48 -27.64 5.99
N GLY A 921 -3.05 -28.16 7.13
CA GLY A 921 -3.32 -29.53 7.57
C GLY A 921 -2.32 -30.01 8.64
N THR A 922 -2.81 -30.67 9.68
CA THR A 922 -2.16 -30.91 10.99
C THR A 922 -0.93 -31.85 11.03
N THR A 923 -0.30 -32.22 9.91
CA THR A 923 0.99 -32.94 9.94
C THR A 923 1.86 -32.58 8.74
N SER A 924 2.95 -31.85 8.98
CA SER A 924 4.01 -31.63 7.98
C SER A 924 4.71 -32.97 7.69
N PRO A 925 4.72 -33.47 6.45
CA PRO A 925 5.29 -34.78 6.12
C PRO A 925 6.82 -34.93 6.34
N PHE A 926 7.52 -33.85 6.72
CA PHE A 926 8.91 -33.87 7.21
C PHE A 926 9.11 -34.49 8.61
N LEU A 927 8.04 -34.93 9.30
CA LEU A 927 8.04 -35.04 10.76
C LEU A 927 8.57 -36.33 11.39
N GLN A 928 9.00 -37.37 10.66
CA GLN A 928 9.08 -38.69 11.31
C GLN A 928 10.47 -39.30 11.53
N THR A 929 11.55 -38.88 10.86
CA THR A 929 12.91 -39.40 11.17
C THR A 929 14.03 -38.41 10.80
N THR A 930 15.14 -38.44 11.56
CA THR A 930 16.37 -37.69 11.24
C THR A 930 17.01 -38.27 9.97
N ARG A 931 16.92 -37.55 8.86
CA ARG A 931 17.46 -37.99 7.56
C ARG A 931 18.96 -37.79 7.47
N TRP A 932 19.67 -38.71 6.83
CA TRP A 932 21.14 -38.66 6.69
C TRP A 932 21.59 -37.38 5.97
N GLN A 933 20.78 -36.87 5.03
CA GLN A 933 21.09 -35.63 4.30
C GLN A 933 21.11 -34.43 5.24
N VAL A 934 20.14 -34.35 6.17
CA VAL A 934 20.07 -33.28 7.18
C VAL A 934 21.28 -33.36 8.10
N VAL A 935 21.63 -34.56 8.57
CA VAL A 935 22.83 -34.75 9.43
C VAL A 935 24.11 -34.30 8.71
N ARG A 936 24.28 -34.71 7.45
CA ARG A 936 25.46 -34.32 6.65
C ARG A 936 25.48 -32.82 6.39
N ALA A 937 24.34 -32.22 6.03
CA ALA A 937 24.24 -30.78 5.82
C ALA A 937 24.58 -30.00 7.09
N LEU A 938 24.02 -30.39 8.24
CA LEU A 938 24.33 -29.76 9.53
C LEU A 938 25.79 -29.92 9.93
N SER A 939 26.46 -31.04 9.57
CA SER A 939 27.90 -31.19 9.81
C SER A 939 28.73 -30.16 9.03
N ILE A 940 28.30 -29.79 7.82
CA ILE A 940 28.87 -28.71 7.02
C ILE A 940 28.58 -27.37 7.70
N LEU A 941 27.31 -27.17 8.10
CA LEU A 941 26.85 -26.00 8.81
C LEU A 941 27.34 -25.90 10.27
N ARG A 942 28.16 -26.80 10.80
CA ARG A 942 28.77 -26.69 12.14
C ARG A 942 30.26 -26.31 12.08
N ARG A 943 30.85 -26.20 10.89
CA ARG A 943 32.27 -25.87 10.69
C ARG A 943 32.47 -24.34 10.56
N PRO A 944 33.12 -23.67 11.55
CA PRO A 944 33.41 -22.22 11.52
C PRO A 944 34.10 -21.72 10.25
N GLU A 945 35.06 -22.49 9.75
CA GLU A 945 35.81 -22.18 8.53
C GLU A 945 34.99 -22.36 7.24
N ALA A 946 33.92 -23.17 7.28
CA ALA A 946 33.09 -23.44 6.12
C ALA A 946 32.18 -22.25 5.79
N TYR A 947 31.60 -21.58 6.79
CA TYR A 947 30.68 -20.45 6.54
C TYR A 947 31.36 -19.27 5.89
N GLU A 948 32.62 -18.99 6.23
CA GLU A 948 33.27 -17.72 5.87
C GLU A 948 33.23 -17.46 4.36
N THR A 949 33.36 -18.52 3.56
CA THR A 949 33.54 -18.40 2.12
C THR A 949 32.21 -18.46 1.36
N TRP A 950 31.33 -19.43 1.63
CA TRP A 950 30.10 -19.56 0.84
C TRP A 950 28.92 -18.68 1.28
N THR A 951 28.93 -18.18 2.52
CA THR A 951 27.91 -17.21 2.96
C THR A 951 28.14 -15.79 2.42
N ARG A 952 29.24 -15.56 1.68
CA ARG A 952 29.53 -14.30 0.97
C ARG A 952 29.03 -14.31 -0.48
N CYS A 953 28.32 -15.37 -0.91
CA CYS A 953 27.72 -15.45 -2.23
C CYS A 953 26.29 -16.01 -2.18
N TYR A 954 25.52 -15.79 -3.24
CA TYR A 954 24.09 -16.15 -3.30
C TYR A 954 23.83 -17.66 -3.40
N LEU A 955 24.82 -18.51 -3.73
CA LEU A 955 24.61 -19.95 -3.90
C LEU A 955 24.04 -20.61 -2.64
N GLY A 956 24.40 -20.14 -1.45
CA GLY A 956 23.88 -20.71 -0.20
C GLY A 956 22.37 -20.56 0.00
N ALA A 957 21.68 -19.69 -0.75
CA ALA A 957 20.31 -19.29 -0.47
C ALA A 957 19.32 -20.47 -0.57
N TRP A 958 19.29 -21.15 -1.72
CA TRP A 958 18.31 -22.20 -1.99
C TRP A 958 18.48 -23.44 -1.10
N PRO A 959 19.70 -23.99 -0.88
CA PRO A 959 19.86 -25.11 0.05
C PRO A 959 19.41 -24.77 1.48
N MET A 960 19.62 -23.53 1.95
CA MET A 960 19.15 -23.12 3.28
C MET A 960 17.63 -23.08 3.38
N LEU A 961 16.93 -22.71 2.31
CA LEU A 961 15.47 -22.80 2.23
C LEU A 961 15.00 -24.26 2.39
N ILE A 962 15.58 -25.19 1.61
CA ILE A 962 15.20 -26.61 1.66
C ILE A 962 15.54 -27.26 3.02
N LEU A 963 16.72 -26.95 3.56
CA LEU A 963 17.11 -27.43 4.89
C LEU A 963 16.23 -26.83 5.97
N GLY A 964 15.84 -25.55 5.85
CA GLY A 964 14.90 -24.90 6.77
C GLY A 964 13.55 -25.60 6.84
N TYR A 965 13.03 -26.10 5.71
CA TYR A 965 11.84 -26.97 5.70
C TYR A 965 12.08 -28.32 6.38
N SER A 966 13.32 -28.81 6.49
CA SER A 966 13.60 -30.17 6.97
C SER A 966 14.05 -30.25 8.43
N VAL A 967 14.61 -29.17 9.00
CA VAL A 967 15.06 -29.14 10.40
C VAL A 967 13.88 -29.03 11.38
N THR A 968 14.02 -29.69 12.52
CA THR A 968 12.96 -29.78 13.54
C THR A 968 13.43 -29.44 14.96
N SER A 969 14.70 -29.67 15.30
CA SER A 969 15.24 -29.28 16.60
C SER A 969 15.50 -27.77 16.66
N GLN A 970 15.32 -27.16 17.84
CA GLN A 970 15.58 -25.74 18.02
C GLN A 970 17.05 -25.38 17.71
N GLU A 971 17.99 -26.25 18.10
CA GLU A 971 19.41 -26.07 17.82
C GLU A 971 19.70 -25.99 16.31
N ASP A 972 19.11 -26.88 15.52
CA ASP A 972 19.31 -26.92 14.08
C ASP A 972 18.60 -25.75 13.37
N ILE A 973 17.41 -25.34 13.86
CA ILE A 973 16.71 -24.14 13.39
C ILE A 973 17.55 -22.89 13.64
N ASP A 974 18.13 -22.75 14.83
CA ASP A 974 18.95 -21.59 15.18
C ASP A 974 20.26 -21.57 14.38
N LEU A 975 20.81 -22.72 14.04
CA LEU A 975 21.95 -22.84 13.15
C LEU A 975 21.62 -22.35 11.73
N VAL A 976 20.49 -22.76 11.16
CA VAL A 976 20.03 -22.29 9.83
C VAL A 976 19.75 -20.78 9.86
N LYS A 977 19.10 -20.26 10.91
CA LYS A 977 18.88 -18.82 11.11
C LYS A 977 20.19 -18.05 11.15
N LEU A 978 21.17 -18.53 11.92
CA LEU A 978 22.48 -17.89 12.06
C LEU A 978 23.16 -17.74 10.70
N VAL A 979 23.16 -18.82 9.90
CA VAL A 979 23.75 -18.81 8.56
C VAL A 979 23.03 -17.83 7.64
N LEU A 980 21.69 -17.84 7.61
CA LEU A 980 20.91 -16.91 6.80
C LEU A 980 21.13 -15.45 7.22
N TYR A 981 21.18 -15.14 8.52
CA TYR A 981 21.48 -13.77 8.97
C TYR A 981 22.89 -13.34 8.58
N GLN A 982 23.89 -14.21 8.71
CA GLN A 982 25.25 -13.90 8.26
C GLN A 982 25.31 -13.66 6.75
N MET A 983 24.59 -14.46 5.95
CA MET A 983 24.48 -14.26 4.50
C MET A 983 23.89 -12.89 4.16
N ARG A 984 22.75 -12.56 4.79
CA ARG A 984 22.08 -11.25 4.60
C ARG A 984 23.01 -10.10 4.97
N ASP A 985 23.66 -10.17 6.12
CA ASP A 985 24.46 -9.07 6.65
C ASP A 985 25.79 -8.89 5.89
N ARG A 986 26.30 -9.95 5.26
CA ARG A 986 27.53 -9.90 4.44
C ARG A 986 27.26 -9.43 3.02
N MET A 987 26.16 -9.87 2.41
CA MET A 987 25.89 -9.60 1.01
C MET A 987 24.95 -8.42 0.80
N GLY A 988 24.05 -8.13 1.74
CA GLY A 988 22.93 -7.22 1.49
C GLY A 988 22.00 -7.78 0.41
N TYR A 989 21.80 -9.09 0.39
CA TYR A 989 21.00 -9.80 -0.61
C TYR A 989 19.55 -9.94 -0.14
N GLY A 990 18.63 -9.26 -0.83
CA GLY A 990 17.19 -9.25 -0.56
C GLY A 990 16.55 -10.62 -0.42
N GLU A 991 16.88 -11.54 -1.33
CA GLU A 991 16.30 -12.89 -1.36
C GLU A 991 16.53 -13.68 -0.05
N ILE A 992 17.63 -13.43 0.66
CA ILE A 992 17.88 -14.07 1.96
C ILE A 992 16.87 -13.58 3.00
N GLN A 993 16.52 -12.29 2.98
CA GLN A 993 15.51 -11.75 3.89
C GLN A 993 14.15 -12.41 3.64
N ARG A 994 13.77 -12.60 2.37
CA ARG A 994 12.56 -13.34 2.02
C ARG A 994 12.60 -14.78 2.52
N ILE A 995 13.69 -15.51 2.30
CA ILE A 995 13.84 -16.89 2.79
C ILE A 995 13.71 -16.96 4.32
N ILE A 996 14.28 -16.00 5.04
CA ILE A 996 14.15 -15.91 6.50
C ILE A 996 12.67 -15.74 6.90
N ASP A 997 11.93 -14.89 6.19
CA ASP A 997 10.54 -14.62 6.49
C ASP A 997 9.65 -15.83 6.16
N ASP A 998 9.84 -16.48 5.01
CA ASP A 998 9.17 -17.74 4.63
C ASP A 998 9.39 -18.85 5.68
N LEU A 999 10.63 -19.07 6.10
CA LEU A 999 10.96 -20.11 7.06
C LEU A 999 10.44 -19.81 8.47
N ARG A 1000 10.35 -18.52 8.84
CA ARG A 1000 9.77 -18.11 10.12
C ARG A 1000 8.32 -18.57 10.21
N ASP A 1001 7.54 -18.38 9.15
CA ASP A 1001 6.15 -18.81 9.11
C ASP A 1001 6.03 -20.33 9.25
N VAL A 1002 6.88 -21.08 8.53
CA VAL A 1002 6.93 -22.55 8.60
C VAL A 1002 7.26 -23.05 10.01
N TRP A 1003 8.29 -22.51 10.65
CA TRP A 1003 8.69 -22.93 11.99
C TRP A 1003 7.63 -22.55 13.03
N SER A 1004 7.03 -21.35 12.94
CA SER A 1004 5.95 -20.92 13.82
C SER A 1004 4.66 -21.76 13.66
N MET A 1005 4.34 -22.20 12.44
CA MET A 1005 3.22 -23.15 12.22
C MET A 1005 3.48 -24.50 12.88
N ARG A 1006 4.72 -25.00 12.82
CA ARG A 1006 5.11 -26.27 13.47
C ARG A 1006 5.03 -26.17 14.98
N GLU A 1007 5.54 -25.10 15.57
CA GLU A 1007 5.46 -24.85 17.02
C GLU A 1007 4.01 -24.93 17.51
N ARG A 1008 3.07 -24.26 16.83
CA ARG A 1008 1.64 -24.29 17.14
C ARG A 1008 1.03 -25.70 17.04
N ALA A 1009 1.37 -26.46 15.99
CA ALA A 1009 0.88 -27.83 15.81
C ALA A 1009 1.37 -28.80 16.88
N THR A 1010 2.61 -28.64 17.38
CA THR A 1010 3.11 -29.43 18.52
C THR A 1010 2.37 -29.14 19.82
N VAL A 1011 2.01 -27.87 20.07
CA VAL A 1011 1.27 -27.45 21.28
C VAL A 1011 -0.16 -27.97 21.29
N ASP A 1012 -0.82 -28.05 20.13
CA ASP A 1012 -2.19 -28.61 20.03
C ASP A 1012 -2.23 -30.16 20.09
N SER A 1013 -1.08 -30.82 19.92
CA SER A 1013 -0.96 -32.30 19.94
C SER A 1013 -0.48 -32.88 21.28
N GLN A 1014 -0.04 -32.04 22.22
CA GLN A 1014 0.35 -32.37 23.59
C GLN A 1014 -0.78 -32.04 24.55
#